data_AF-A0A960T3K6-F1
#
_entry.id   AF-A0A960T3K6-F1
#
_cell.length_a   1.000
_cell.length_b   1.000
_cell.length_c   1.000
_cell.angle_alpha   90.00
_cell.angle_beta   90.00
_cell.angle_gamma   90.00
#
_symmetry.space_group_name_H-M   'P 1'
#
loop_
_entity.id
_entity.type
_entity.pdbx_description
1 polymer ?
#
loop_
_entity_poly.entity_id
_entity_poly.type
_entity_poly.pdbx_seq_one_letter_code
_entity_poly.pdbx_strand_id
1 'polypeptide(L)'
;LTDVANGGLKKDLNLLAGASSSPPPGYREGEGIYQGALGLSLKSDPSWAQALAFADLFNNRNSRGKRYFGSSGGRPTLAASAPGDWSAAAGERDKIAVPNPEPPTAPVLLPAIAKVQMVYSLHVHDIFKFPTTPVPDSATFFNGPFNKEWKNKQSNWWDSNWSLKNKDRDVNYQMWIFCTPIVTFHNPYNVALEVPAGDLSIAFRNVPFAMKFYVNGTPQTSELVPYTRMFHHKAATWGGSQAERRYTMTFYDKRTSGRNISVDAVRPIRFLPGEVRVFSPFMNPDTNSFDTSAAWYNVYNKNSSDIQAIPGWQGEGIGYGQDQPLPDSGASAGQFHPLRMKVDDNGRVTGDGRMFQDGMALTGDEEIHVEFAPLPDPDLPEKRFTIELTLKGANKDANARSMVLDFDYEVTDGLQKELLGDDGVIRYPSEGTVRATDLRDHWQTTIANFRNITPVALLSAYAKTTHGGVDDSNDDGRDPAKPWVFNNHAGAVLSQKVLSQHPSHHSHEINLTRLPGHTEEAIDIQPGTDRGSFVTGHTVFNGRRFGTMLDIPLGPIQSPVSLNGACLAAGFSLPRFTAPVGNSFAHPAMSSAALVEDIGGTTYADHCYLLNSVLFESYYCSGLQNRGGLFDNRASLKDLAD
;
A
#
# COMPACT_ATOMS: atom_id res chain seq x y z
N LEU A 1 21.10 35.34 -1.26
CA LEU A 1 21.91 35.18 -0.03
C LEU A 1 21.43 36.22 0.98
N THR A 2 21.06 35.79 2.19
CA THR A 2 20.55 36.66 3.27
C THR A 2 21.60 37.65 3.75
N ASP A 3 21.25 38.94 3.82
CA ASP A 3 22.11 40.00 4.37
C ASP A 3 22.15 39.91 5.91
N VAL A 4 22.95 38.97 6.40
CA VAL A 4 23.13 38.72 7.84
C VAL A 4 23.80 39.91 8.53
N ALA A 5 24.63 40.67 7.80
CA ALA A 5 25.37 41.83 8.33
C ALA A 5 24.43 42.96 8.79
N ASN A 6 23.27 43.14 8.14
CA ASN A 6 22.27 44.14 8.50
C ASN A 6 21.06 43.58 9.28
N GLY A 7 21.24 42.45 9.97
CA GLY A 7 20.20 41.81 10.77
C GLY A 7 19.13 41.07 9.96
N GLY A 8 19.42 40.70 8.70
CA GLY A 8 18.52 39.96 7.81
C GLY A 8 17.97 38.69 8.44
N LEU A 9 18.83 37.89 9.10
CA LEU A 9 18.41 36.68 9.80
C LEU A 9 17.39 36.92 10.93
N LYS A 10 17.58 38.00 11.70
CA LYS A 10 16.65 38.38 12.78
C LYS A 10 15.33 38.91 12.21
N LYS A 11 15.37 39.61 11.07
CA LYS A 11 14.18 40.05 10.33
C LYS A 11 13.44 38.83 9.76
N ASP A 12 14.14 37.89 9.14
CA ASP A 12 13.58 36.67 8.54
C ASP A 12 12.96 35.75 9.60
N LEU A 13 13.60 35.63 10.76
CA LEU A 13 13.01 34.90 11.90
C LEU A 13 11.76 35.57 12.44
N ASN A 14 11.76 36.89 12.57
CA ASN A 14 10.56 37.62 12.99
C ASN A 14 9.43 37.54 11.96
N LEU A 15 9.73 37.36 10.66
CA LEU A 15 8.75 37.16 9.60
C LEU A 15 8.21 35.73 9.57
N LEU A 16 9.06 34.72 9.78
CA LEU A 16 8.66 33.32 9.98
C LEU A 16 7.84 33.13 11.26
N ALA A 17 8.16 33.89 12.32
CA ALA A 17 7.46 33.87 13.60
C ALA A 17 6.22 34.77 13.63
N GLY A 18 6.11 35.71 12.69
CA GLY A 18 5.26 36.90 12.87
C GLY A 18 4.53 37.33 11.60
N ALA A 19 3.25 36.96 11.56
CA ALA A 19 2.13 37.69 10.94
C ALA A 19 2.18 38.09 9.45
N SER A 20 3.25 37.89 8.68
CA SER A 20 3.22 38.15 7.23
C SER A 20 3.16 36.86 6.42
N SER A 21 2.06 36.66 5.70
CA SER A 21 1.89 35.65 4.65
C SER A 21 2.74 35.93 3.40
N SER A 22 3.81 36.72 3.51
CA SER A 22 4.62 37.17 2.39
C SER A 22 6.10 36.91 2.67
N PRO A 23 6.90 36.54 1.65
CA PRO A 23 8.34 36.35 1.79
C PRO A 23 9.05 37.60 2.33
N PRO A 24 10.24 37.45 2.92
CA PRO A 24 11.02 38.60 3.35
C PRO A 24 11.32 39.57 2.20
N PRO A 25 11.40 40.89 2.47
CA PRO A 25 11.71 41.88 1.43
C PRO A 25 13.00 41.51 0.67
N GLY A 26 12.88 41.35 -0.65
CA GLY A 26 13.97 40.89 -1.52
C GLY A 26 13.86 39.44 -1.96
N TYR A 27 12.88 38.68 -1.46
CA TYR A 27 12.58 37.31 -1.86
C TYR A 27 11.17 37.19 -2.44
N ARG A 28 10.94 36.18 -3.29
CA ARG A 28 9.62 35.87 -3.88
C ARG A 28 9.11 34.51 -3.40
N GLU A 29 7.79 34.33 -3.44
CA GLU A 29 7.14 33.10 -2.92
C GLU A 29 7.63 31.84 -3.63
N GLY A 30 7.87 31.93 -4.94
CA GLY A 30 8.40 30.83 -5.76
C GLY A 30 9.93 30.70 -5.77
N GLU A 31 10.67 31.51 -4.99
CA GLU A 31 12.12 31.35 -4.88
C GLU A 31 12.47 30.24 -3.89
N GLY A 32 13.41 29.38 -4.28
CA GLY A 32 14.03 28.40 -3.38
C GLY A 32 14.71 29.09 -2.20
N ILE A 33 14.61 28.50 -1.02
CA ILE A 33 15.36 28.88 0.19
C ILE A 33 16.86 28.76 -0.10
N TYR A 34 17.24 27.73 -0.86
CA TYR A 34 18.57 27.59 -1.45
C TYR A 34 18.48 28.01 -2.91
N GLN A 35 18.94 29.21 -3.23
CA GLN A 35 19.39 29.47 -4.59
C GLN A 35 20.88 29.13 -4.62
N GLY A 36 21.22 28.06 -5.33
CA GLY A 36 22.60 27.56 -5.39
C GLY A 36 23.57 28.65 -5.81
N ALA A 37 24.64 28.84 -5.03
CA ALA A 37 25.89 29.24 -5.63
C ALA A 37 26.24 28.21 -6.72
N LEU A 38 26.93 28.63 -7.79
CA LEU A 38 27.35 27.79 -8.93
C LEU A 38 26.30 27.50 -10.02
N GLY A 39 25.10 28.10 -9.97
CA GLY A 39 24.12 28.01 -11.07
C GLY A 39 23.37 26.69 -11.17
N LEU A 40 23.36 25.88 -10.11
CA LEU A 40 22.59 24.65 -10.01
C LEU A 40 21.13 24.97 -9.64
N SER A 41 20.18 24.41 -10.39
CA SER A 41 18.73 24.49 -10.12
C SER A 41 18.22 23.10 -9.77
N LEU A 42 18.06 22.81 -8.48
CA LEU A 42 17.56 21.51 -8.02
C LEU A 42 16.05 21.58 -7.79
N LYS A 43 15.28 20.71 -8.45
CA LYS A 43 13.80 20.66 -8.33
C LYS A 43 13.30 20.31 -6.94
N SER A 44 14.17 19.77 -6.07
CA SER A 44 13.85 19.35 -4.72
C SER A 44 14.03 20.45 -3.66
N ASP A 45 14.49 21.65 -4.03
CA ASP A 45 14.76 22.71 -3.06
C ASP A 45 13.45 23.26 -2.46
N PRO A 46 13.37 23.43 -1.12
CA PRO A 46 12.20 24.01 -0.50
C PRO A 46 12.11 25.49 -0.87
N SER A 47 10.89 25.97 -1.11
CA SER A 47 10.57 27.38 -1.39
C SER A 47 10.25 28.14 -0.11
N TRP A 48 10.39 29.47 -0.15
CA TRP A 48 9.97 30.35 0.94
C TRP A 48 8.46 30.22 1.24
N ALA A 49 7.63 30.00 0.22
CA ALA A 49 6.20 29.76 0.40
C ALA A 49 5.92 28.53 1.29
N GLN A 50 6.63 27.42 1.07
CA GLN A 50 6.46 26.21 1.87
C GLN A 50 6.87 26.41 3.33
N ALA A 51 7.99 27.09 3.57
CA ALA A 51 8.45 27.37 4.94
C ALA A 51 7.48 28.26 5.71
N LEU A 52 6.97 29.32 5.07
CA LEU A 52 5.99 30.22 5.68
C LEU A 52 4.65 29.53 5.93
N ALA A 53 4.18 28.74 4.96
CA ALA A 53 2.95 27.95 5.11
C ALA A 53 3.04 26.97 6.29
N PHE A 54 4.21 26.32 6.48
CA PHE A 54 4.46 25.45 7.61
C PHE A 54 4.54 26.22 8.94
N ALA A 55 5.28 27.32 8.97
CA ALA A 55 5.49 28.13 10.17
C ALA A 55 4.18 28.71 10.72
N ASP A 56 3.23 29.04 9.85
CA ASP A 56 1.96 29.65 10.20
C ASP A 56 0.79 28.65 10.29
N LEU A 57 1.06 27.33 10.29
CA LEU A 57 0.03 26.30 10.46
C LEU A 57 -0.85 26.54 11.70
N PHE A 58 -0.27 27.05 12.79
CA PHE A 58 -0.98 27.29 14.04
C PHE A 58 -2.09 28.36 13.96
N ASN A 59 -2.00 29.30 13.01
CA ASN A 59 -3.04 30.32 12.78
C ASN A 59 -3.87 30.06 11.51
N ASN A 60 -3.34 29.28 10.56
CA ASN A 60 -3.92 29.18 9.23
C ASN A 60 -5.09 28.20 9.10
N ARG A 61 -5.74 28.32 7.94
CA ARG A 61 -6.76 27.40 7.47
C ARG A 61 -6.22 26.56 6.33
N ASN A 62 -6.70 25.32 6.26
CA ASN A 62 -6.44 24.41 5.16
C ASN A 62 -7.24 24.79 3.90
N SER A 63 -6.96 24.08 2.81
CA SER A 63 -7.66 24.24 1.51
C SER A 63 -9.18 24.05 1.59
N ARG A 64 -9.68 23.41 2.66
CA ARG A 64 -11.10 23.19 2.95
C ARG A 64 -11.74 24.30 3.77
N GLY A 65 -11.01 25.39 4.03
CA GLY A 65 -11.46 26.52 4.84
C GLY A 65 -11.57 26.23 6.34
N LYS A 66 -11.10 25.06 6.82
CA LYS A 66 -11.07 24.71 8.24
C LYS A 66 -9.72 25.12 8.84
N ARG A 67 -9.68 25.48 10.12
CA ARG A 67 -8.40 25.68 10.81
C ARG A 67 -7.61 24.38 10.81
N TYR A 68 -6.29 24.46 10.62
CA TYR A 68 -5.43 23.29 10.79
C TYR A 68 -5.51 22.74 12.20
N PHE A 69 -5.57 23.62 13.20
CA PHE A 69 -5.65 23.23 14.59
C PHE A 69 -7.06 23.30 15.17
N GLY A 70 -7.40 22.23 15.89
CA GLY A 70 -8.54 22.14 16.78
C GLY A 70 -8.11 21.79 18.20
N SER A 71 -9.09 21.63 19.08
CA SER A 71 -8.90 21.07 20.41
C SER A 71 -9.97 20.00 20.66
N SER A 72 -9.53 18.85 21.15
CA SER A 72 -10.42 17.75 21.52
C SER A 72 -10.00 17.23 22.90
N GLY A 73 -10.86 17.45 23.90
CA GLY A 73 -10.57 17.13 25.29
C GLY A 73 -9.42 17.96 25.87
N GLY A 74 -9.24 19.22 25.43
CA GLY A 74 -8.17 20.10 25.88
C GLY A 74 -6.78 19.78 25.29
N ARG A 75 -6.70 18.84 24.34
CA ARG A 75 -5.45 18.48 23.63
C ARG A 75 -5.51 18.99 22.18
N PRO A 76 -4.40 19.53 21.63
CA PRO A 76 -4.37 19.99 20.25
C PRO A 76 -4.61 18.82 19.29
N THR A 77 -5.37 19.10 18.23
CA THR A 77 -5.55 18.18 17.09
C THR A 77 -5.21 18.89 15.80
N LEU A 78 -4.68 18.14 14.85
CA LEU A 78 -4.30 18.58 13.51
C LEU A 78 -5.28 18.00 12.50
N ALA A 79 -5.92 18.83 11.69
CA ALA A 79 -6.78 18.39 10.62
C ALA A 79 -5.95 17.90 9.42
N ALA A 80 -6.27 16.71 8.92
CA ALA A 80 -5.67 16.20 7.69
C ALA A 80 -5.96 17.12 6.49
N SER A 81 -4.96 17.32 5.65
CA SER A 81 -5.00 18.29 4.56
C SER A 81 -3.98 17.98 3.47
N ALA A 82 -4.30 18.37 2.23
CA ALA A 82 -3.33 18.52 1.14
C ALA A 82 -3.56 19.88 0.45
N PRO A 83 -2.56 20.45 -0.25
CA PRO A 83 -2.73 21.72 -0.94
C PRO A 83 -3.82 21.64 -2.02
N GLY A 84 -4.57 22.73 -2.18
CA GLY A 84 -5.76 22.78 -3.03
C GLY A 84 -5.50 22.80 -4.54
N ASP A 85 -4.25 23.10 -4.90
CA ASP A 85 -3.72 23.35 -6.24
C ASP A 85 -2.61 22.36 -6.63
N TRP A 86 -2.32 21.37 -5.76
CA TRP A 86 -1.29 20.38 -5.99
C TRP A 86 -1.83 18.95 -5.90
N SER A 87 -1.28 18.06 -6.72
CA SER A 87 -1.54 16.62 -6.64
C SER A 87 -0.23 15.84 -6.61
N ALA A 88 -0.24 14.72 -5.90
CA ALA A 88 0.81 13.70 -5.94
C ALA A 88 0.95 13.02 -7.31
N ALA A 89 -0.02 13.21 -8.22
CA ALA A 89 0.04 12.74 -9.59
C ALA A 89 0.16 13.94 -10.56
N ALA A 90 1.08 13.89 -11.52
CA ALA A 90 1.17 14.87 -12.60
C ALA A 90 0.06 14.67 -13.66
N GLY A 91 -0.57 13.51 -13.64
CA GLY A 91 -1.65 13.11 -14.52
C GLY A 91 -1.92 11.61 -14.39
N GLU A 92 -2.66 11.07 -15.34
CA GLU A 92 -2.89 9.64 -15.46
C GLU A 92 -2.40 9.17 -16.83
N ARG A 93 -1.79 7.98 -16.87
CA ARG A 93 -1.48 7.26 -18.10
C ARG A 93 -2.10 5.88 -17.99
N ASP A 94 -2.95 5.52 -18.94
CA ASP A 94 -3.75 4.29 -18.90
C ASP A 94 -4.53 4.11 -17.59
N LYS A 95 -5.03 5.23 -17.03
CA LYS A 95 -5.80 5.32 -15.77
C LYS A 95 -4.98 4.99 -14.50
N ILE A 96 -3.66 4.92 -14.62
CA ILE A 96 -2.70 4.79 -13.54
C ILE A 96 -2.08 6.16 -13.27
N ALA A 97 -2.01 6.59 -12.00
CA ALA A 97 -1.38 7.85 -11.64
C ALA A 97 0.10 7.86 -12.04
N VAL A 98 0.50 8.91 -12.77
CA VAL A 98 1.92 9.20 -13.00
C VAL A 98 2.39 10.09 -11.86
N PRO A 99 3.40 9.68 -11.07
CA PRO A 99 3.92 10.48 -9.98
C PRO A 99 4.26 11.93 -10.37
N ASN A 100 3.92 12.89 -9.51
CA ASN A 100 4.24 14.30 -9.75
C ASN A 100 5.68 14.61 -9.32
N PRO A 101 6.56 15.07 -10.23
CA PRO A 101 7.91 15.47 -9.89
C PRO A 101 7.97 16.75 -9.04
N GLU A 102 6.94 17.60 -9.13
CA GLU A 102 6.96 18.93 -8.53
C GLU A 102 6.55 18.88 -7.04
N PRO A 103 7.30 19.54 -6.15
CA PRO A 103 7.01 19.53 -4.72
C PRO A 103 5.70 20.29 -4.41
N PRO A 104 5.00 19.94 -3.31
CA PRO A 104 3.75 20.58 -2.92
C PRO A 104 3.98 22.02 -2.46
N THR A 105 3.15 22.96 -2.90
CA THR A 105 3.27 24.40 -2.54
C THR A 105 3.05 24.69 -1.05
N ALA A 106 2.41 23.76 -0.32
CA ALA A 106 2.19 23.81 1.12
C ALA A 106 2.33 22.40 1.74
N PRO A 107 2.42 22.28 3.08
CA PRO A 107 2.57 20.98 3.72
C PRO A 107 1.41 20.01 3.39
N VAL A 108 1.77 18.78 3.03
CA VAL A 108 0.84 17.64 2.97
C VAL A 108 0.75 17.04 4.37
N LEU A 109 -0.43 17.14 4.98
CA LEU A 109 -0.70 16.71 6.35
C LEU A 109 -1.60 15.47 6.33
N LEU A 110 -1.00 14.30 6.18
CA LEU A 110 -1.67 13.02 6.04
C LEU A 110 -0.98 11.94 6.88
N PRO A 111 -1.68 10.86 7.24
CA PRO A 111 -0.97 9.69 7.72
C PRO A 111 -0.07 9.15 6.61
N ALA A 112 1.15 8.77 6.95
CA ALA A 112 2.06 8.08 6.05
C ALA A 112 1.59 6.63 5.85
N ILE A 113 1.76 6.09 4.64
CA ILE A 113 1.56 4.66 4.38
C ILE A 113 2.80 3.95 4.92
N ALA A 114 2.64 3.24 6.04
CA ALA A 114 3.73 2.44 6.61
C ALA A 114 3.79 1.07 5.95
N LYS A 115 2.65 0.43 5.71
CA LYS A 115 2.56 -0.85 5.02
C LYS A 115 1.27 -0.98 4.24
N VAL A 116 1.34 -1.66 3.12
CA VAL A 116 0.21 -2.26 2.40
C VAL A 116 0.49 -3.75 2.30
N GLN A 117 -0.47 -4.56 2.68
CA GLN A 117 -0.37 -6.01 2.70
C GLN A 117 -1.62 -6.58 2.02
N MET A 118 -1.46 -7.34 0.96
CA MET A 118 -2.54 -8.02 0.24
C MET A 118 -2.46 -9.50 0.52
N VAL A 119 -3.38 -9.99 1.36
CA VAL A 119 -3.52 -11.42 1.66
C VAL A 119 -4.39 -12.05 0.59
N TYR A 120 -3.88 -13.10 -0.05
CA TYR A 120 -4.64 -13.93 -0.97
C TYR A 120 -5.03 -15.23 -0.27
N SER A 121 -6.33 -15.49 -0.19
CA SER A 121 -6.88 -16.67 0.47
C SER A 121 -7.71 -17.52 -0.49
N LEU A 122 -7.62 -18.84 -0.34
CA LEU A 122 -8.46 -19.81 -1.03
C LEU A 122 -9.69 -20.12 -0.17
N HIS A 123 -10.80 -20.37 -0.84
CA HIS A 123 -12.05 -20.78 -0.19
C HIS A 123 -12.90 -21.60 -1.14
N VAL A 124 -13.51 -22.65 -0.63
CA VAL A 124 -14.44 -23.48 -1.38
C VAL A 124 -15.83 -23.32 -0.76
N HIS A 125 -16.86 -23.20 -1.59
CA HIS A 125 -18.24 -23.18 -1.11
C HIS A 125 -19.15 -24.08 -1.95
N ASP A 126 -20.31 -24.40 -1.39
CA ASP A 126 -21.33 -25.18 -2.11
C ASP A 126 -21.90 -24.37 -3.28
N ILE A 127 -22.03 -24.99 -4.46
CA ILE A 127 -22.66 -24.35 -5.63
C ILE A 127 -24.19 -24.25 -5.46
N PHE A 128 -24.79 -25.12 -4.64
CA PHE A 128 -26.25 -25.24 -4.49
C PHE A 128 -26.72 -24.83 -3.10
N LYS A 129 -27.90 -24.18 -3.04
CA LYS A 129 -28.65 -23.99 -1.79
C LYS A 129 -29.39 -25.28 -1.43
N PHE A 130 -29.26 -25.74 -0.20
CA PHE A 130 -29.92 -26.96 0.29
C PHE A 130 -31.17 -26.63 1.14
N PRO A 131 -32.37 -27.08 0.74
CA PRO A 131 -33.62 -26.62 1.33
C PRO A 131 -34.01 -27.23 2.70
N THR A 132 -33.29 -28.24 3.22
CA THR A 132 -33.73 -29.01 4.40
C THR A 132 -32.63 -29.32 5.41
N THR A 133 -32.96 -29.12 6.68
CA THR A 133 -32.25 -29.63 7.86
C THR A 133 -32.66 -31.10 8.09
N PRO A 134 -31.76 -32.03 8.45
CA PRO A 134 -30.34 -31.81 8.71
C PRO A 134 -29.53 -31.68 7.41
N VAL A 135 -28.64 -30.68 7.40
CA VAL A 135 -27.57 -30.59 6.40
C VAL A 135 -26.68 -31.82 6.64
N PRO A 136 -26.44 -32.68 5.63
CA PRO A 136 -25.57 -33.83 5.82
C PRO A 136 -24.18 -33.34 6.24
N ASP A 137 -23.59 -34.01 7.25
CA ASP A 137 -22.25 -33.68 7.71
C ASP A 137 -21.21 -33.98 6.62
N SER A 138 -20.01 -33.39 6.75
CA SER A 138 -18.93 -33.60 5.78
C SER A 138 -18.57 -35.07 5.61
N ALA A 139 -18.76 -35.92 6.64
CA ALA A 139 -18.43 -37.34 6.62
C ALA A 139 -19.43 -38.20 5.80
N THR A 140 -20.70 -37.80 5.71
CA THR A 140 -21.74 -38.48 4.90
C THR A 140 -21.89 -37.92 3.49
N PHE A 141 -21.27 -36.77 3.19
CA PHE A 141 -21.31 -36.09 1.89
C PHE A 141 -20.38 -36.68 0.81
N PHE A 142 -19.52 -37.64 1.17
CA PHE A 142 -18.40 -38.07 0.35
C PHE A 142 -18.74 -38.89 -0.91
N ASN A 143 -19.96 -39.44 -1.06
CA ASN A 143 -20.20 -40.48 -2.10
C ASN A 143 -21.63 -40.56 -2.69
N GLY A 144 -22.46 -39.52 -2.57
CA GLY A 144 -23.87 -39.60 -2.98
C GLY A 144 -24.20 -38.80 -4.23
N PRO A 145 -24.69 -39.40 -5.34
CA PRO A 145 -25.40 -38.61 -6.34
C PRO A 145 -26.61 -37.98 -5.67
N PHE A 146 -26.78 -36.66 -5.79
CA PHE A 146 -27.97 -35.97 -5.31
C PHE A 146 -29.23 -36.65 -5.85
N ASN A 147 -29.91 -37.39 -5.00
CA ASN A 147 -31.27 -37.87 -5.20
C ASN A 147 -32.16 -36.68 -5.63
N LYS A 148 -32.92 -36.88 -6.71
CA LYS A 148 -33.79 -35.87 -7.35
C LYS A 148 -34.67 -35.06 -6.37
N GLU A 149 -34.96 -35.60 -5.20
CA GLU A 149 -35.82 -35.01 -4.16
C GLU A 149 -35.23 -33.77 -3.47
N TRP A 150 -33.90 -33.61 -3.42
CA TRP A 150 -33.25 -32.48 -2.73
C TRP A 150 -32.99 -31.27 -3.63
N LYS A 151 -33.27 -31.42 -4.94
CA LYS A 151 -33.12 -30.37 -5.96
C LYS A 151 -34.44 -29.62 -6.10
N ASN A 152 -34.71 -28.64 -5.23
CA ASN A 152 -35.82 -27.74 -5.50
C ASN A 152 -35.47 -26.87 -6.72
N LYS A 153 -36.17 -27.09 -7.84
CA LYS A 153 -35.89 -26.49 -9.16
C LYS A 153 -35.98 -24.97 -9.20
N GLN A 154 -36.48 -24.30 -8.16
CA GLN A 154 -36.92 -22.91 -8.24
C GLN A 154 -35.93 -21.85 -7.75
N SER A 155 -34.78 -22.22 -7.17
CA SER A 155 -33.90 -21.25 -6.49
C SER A 155 -32.43 -21.33 -6.90
N ASN A 156 -32.14 -21.85 -8.09
CA ASN A 156 -30.78 -21.89 -8.61
C ASN A 156 -30.48 -20.64 -9.46
N TRP A 157 -29.43 -19.90 -9.10
CA TRP A 157 -29.10 -18.60 -9.68
C TRP A 157 -28.57 -18.70 -11.13
N TRP A 158 -28.18 -19.90 -11.53
CA TRP A 158 -27.59 -20.23 -12.82
C TRP A 158 -28.57 -20.93 -13.77
N ASP A 159 -29.86 -20.99 -13.43
CA ASP A 159 -30.84 -21.83 -14.16
C ASP A 159 -31.22 -21.31 -15.57
N SER A 160 -30.73 -20.14 -15.98
CA SER A 160 -31.04 -19.59 -17.31
C SER A 160 -30.09 -20.04 -18.42
N ASN A 161 -28.94 -20.68 -18.13
CA ASN A 161 -27.97 -21.03 -19.17
C ASN A 161 -27.13 -22.31 -18.88
N TRP A 162 -27.51 -23.40 -19.57
CA TRP A 162 -26.72 -24.57 -20.05
C TRP A 162 -26.08 -25.69 -19.16
N SER A 163 -25.95 -26.85 -19.86
CA SER A 163 -25.30 -28.17 -19.68
C SER A 163 -25.48 -29.05 -18.43
N LEU A 164 -25.77 -28.53 -17.24
CA LEU A 164 -25.81 -29.38 -16.04
C LEU A 164 -27.23 -29.87 -15.66
N LYS A 165 -28.29 -29.42 -16.35
CA LYS A 165 -29.70 -29.68 -15.97
C LYS A 165 -30.03 -31.18 -15.87
N ASN A 166 -30.60 -31.59 -14.73
CA ASN A 166 -31.28 -32.88 -14.48
C ASN A 166 -30.45 -34.17 -14.35
N LYS A 167 -29.14 -34.11 -14.09
CA LYS A 167 -28.27 -35.31 -14.00
C LYS A 167 -27.68 -35.54 -12.60
N ASP A 168 -27.14 -36.73 -12.35
CA ASP A 168 -26.36 -37.07 -11.14
C ASP A 168 -25.00 -36.38 -11.27
N ARG A 169 -24.79 -35.29 -10.53
CA ARG A 169 -23.62 -34.41 -10.72
C ARG A 169 -22.55 -34.80 -9.71
N ASP A 170 -21.33 -34.99 -10.19
CA ASP A 170 -20.15 -35.15 -9.34
C ASP A 170 -19.67 -33.80 -8.79
N VAL A 171 -20.01 -32.69 -9.47
CA VAL A 171 -19.55 -31.33 -9.16
C VAL A 171 -20.47 -30.65 -8.16
N ASN A 172 -19.92 -30.29 -7.01
CA ASN A 172 -20.67 -29.80 -5.86
C ASN A 172 -20.15 -28.48 -5.30
N TYR A 173 -18.91 -28.13 -5.64
CA TYR A 173 -18.21 -27.02 -5.02
C TYR A 173 -17.59 -26.07 -6.04
N GLN A 174 -17.41 -24.82 -5.63
CA GLN A 174 -16.72 -23.80 -6.42
C GLN A 174 -15.59 -23.18 -5.59
N MET A 175 -14.43 -23.02 -6.24
CA MET A 175 -13.28 -22.33 -5.65
C MET A 175 -13.38 -20.83 -5.86
N TRP A 176 -13.16 -20.07 -4.80
CA TRP A 176 -13.03 -18.63 -4.77
C TRP A 176 -11.63 -18.22 -4.30
N ILE A 177 -11.20 -17.04 -4.77
CA ILE A 177 -10.01 -16.36 -4.27
C ILE A 177 -10.46 -15.07 -3.61
N PHE A 178 -10.02 -14.84 -2.38
CA PHE A 178 -10.17 -13.55 -1.71
C PHE A 178 -8.87 -12.77 -1.77
N CYS A 179 -8.94 -11.49 -2.12
CA CYS A 179 -7.84 -10.52 -1.95
C CYS A 179 -8.21 -9.55 -0.84
N THR A 180 -7.48 -9.61 0.27
CA THR A 180 -7.75 -8.81 1.47
C THR A 180 -6.66 -7.78 1.69
N PRO A 181 -6.88 -6.53 1.26
CA PRO A 181 -5.92 -5.46 1.47
C PRO A 181 -5.96 -4.98 2.93
N ILE A 182 -4.78 -4.85 3.53
CA ILE A 182 -4.55 -4.36 4.88
C ILE A 182 -3.62 -3.16 4.75
N VAL A 183 -3.98 -2.05 5.38
CA VAL A 183 -3.19 -0.82 5.31
C VAL A 183 -2.79 -0.41 6.71
N THR A 184 -1.49 -0.28 6.92
CA THR A 184 -0.92 0.27 8.14
C THR A 184 -0.58 1.74 7.88
N PHE A 185 -1.24 2.62 8.61
CA PHE A 185 -0.97 4.05 8.59
C PHE A 185 -0.13 4.45 9.79
N HIS A 186 0.77 5.41 9.59
CA HIS A 186 1.58 6.01 10.63
C HIS A 186 1.28 7.51 10.69
N ASN A 187 1.04 8.05 11.88
CA ASN A 187 0.99 9.48 12.09
C ASN A 187 2.41 10.01 12.33
N PRO A 188 3.05 10.69 11.35
CA PRO A 188 4.42 11.16 11.53
C PRO A 188 4.55 12.36 12.46
N TYR A 189 3.43 12.94 12.90
CA TYR A 189 3.41 14.20 13.64
C TYR A 189 3.44 14.02 15.16
N ASN A 190 4.04 14.98 15.84
CA ASN A 190 3.99 15.17 17.29
C ASN A 190 2.60 15.60 17.83
N VAL A 191 1.59 15.75 16.97
CA VAL A 191 0.20 16.12 17.31
C VAL A 191 -0.76 15.02 16.82
N ALA A 192 -1.91 14.90 17.49
CA ALA A 192 -2.95 13.97 17.05
C ALA A 192 -3.53 14.41 15.70
N LEU A 193 -3.57 13.51 14.72
CA LEU A 193 -4.11 13.78 13.38
C LEU A 193 -5.58 13.34 13.29
N GLU A 194 -6.44 14.20 12.75
CA GLU A 194 -7.86 13.93 12.55
C GLU A 194 -8.20 13.92 11.05
N VAL A 195 -8.76 12.80 10.61
CA VAL A 195 -9.23 12.56 9.24
C VAL A 195 -10.75 12.42 9.30
N PRO A 196 -11.55 13.23 8.57
CA PRO A 196 -12.99 13.07 8.57
C PRO A 196 -13.44 11.70 8.06
N ALA A 197 -14.56 11.20 8.60
CA ALA A 197 -15.11 9.90 8.24
C ALA A 197 -15.37 9.80 6.72
N GLY A 198 -14.82 8.76 6.08
CA GLY A 198 -15.04 8.50 4.65
C GLY A 198 -14.36 9.47 3.68
N ASP A 199 -13.53 10.41 4.17
CA ASP A 199 -12.80 11.32 3.30
C ASP A 199 -11.47 10.74 2.81
N LEU A 200 -10.91 9.74 3.50
CA LEU A 200 -9.66 9.09 3.09
C LEU A 200 -9.96 7.80 2.35
N SER A 201 -9.39 7.65 1.16
CA SER A 201 -9.47 6.43 0.37
C SER A 201 -8.12 6.07 -0.23
N ILE A 202 -7.88 4.78 -0.44
CA ILE A 202 -6.69 4.25 -1.12
C ILE A 202 -7.14 3.40 -2.30
N ALA A 203 -6.39 3.44 -3.39
CA ALA A 203 -6.59 2.55 -4.52
C ALA A 203 -5.30 1.83 -4.90
N PHE A 204 -5.45 0.57 -5.25
CA PHE A 204 -4.40 -0.29 -5.76
C PHE A 204 -4.63 -0.53 -7.25
N ARG A 205 -3.64 -0.20 -8.07
CA ARG A 205 -3.69 -0.31 -9.53
C ARG A 205 -2.63 -1.25 -10.03
N ASN A 206 -2.99 -2.10 -11.00
CA ASN A 206 -2.11 -3.08 -11.60
C ASN A 206 -1.32 -3.91 -10.57
N VAL A 207 -2.06 -4.55 -9.66
CA VAL A 207 -1.48 -5.39 -8.61
C VAL A 207 -0.67 -6.54 -9.23
N PRO A 208 0.63 -6.69 -8.91
CA PRO A 208 1.51 -7.70 -9.50
C PRO A 208 1.31 -9.06 -8.81
N PHE A 209 0.23 -9.76 -9.12
CA PHE A 209 0.00 -11.08 -8.55
C PHE A 209 -0.65 -11.99 -9.57
N ALA A 210 -0.02 -13.13 -9.83
CA ALA A 210 -0.53 -14.14 -10.74
C ALA A 210 -0.50 -15.52 -10.10
N MET A 211 -1.45 -16.38 -10.47
CA MET A 211 -1.57 -17.74 -9.93
C MET A 211 -1.81 -18.77 -11.03
N LYS A 212 -1.40 -20.01 -10.77
CA LYS A 212 -1.66 -21.19 -11.58
C LYS A 212 -2.15 -22.31 -10.68
N PHE A 213 -3.37 -22.75 -10.92
CA PHE A 213 -4.01 -23.82 -10.15
C PHE A 213 -3.70 -25.18 -10.73
N TYR A 214 -3.53 -26.16 -9.85
CA TYR A 214 -3.40 -27.56 -10.20
C TYR A 214 -4.44 -28.36 -9.44
N VAL A 215 -5.11 -29.26 -10.15
CA VAL A 215 -6.12 -30.17 -9.60
C VAL A 215 -5.70 -31.59 -9.96
N ASN A 216 -5.52 -32.44 -8.96
CA ASN A 216 -4.98 -33.80 -9.09
C ASN A 216 -3.68 -33.82 -9.90
N GLY A 217 -2.78 -32.87 -9.65
CA GLY A 217 -1.51 -32.71 -10.36
C GLY A 217 -1.61 -32.11 -11.77
N THR A 218 -2.82 -31.87 -12.29
CA THR A 218 -3.01 -31.31 -13.63
C THR A 218 -3.18 -29.79 -13.59
N PRO A 219 -2.35 -29.02 -14.33
CA PRO A 219 -2.49 -27.57 -14.41
C PRO A 219 -3.80 -27.19 -15.11
N GLN A 220 -4.50 -26.22 -14.54
CA GLN A 220 -5.79 -25.74 -15.05
C GLN A 220 -5.63 -24.60 -16.07
N THR A 221 -4.43 -24.05 -16.24
CA THR A 221 -4.05 -23.05 -17.24
C THR A 221 -2.65 -23.37 -17.79
N SER A 222 -2.29 -22.84 -18.96
CA SER A 222 -0.93 -23.01 -19.50
C SER A 222 0.11 -22.25 -18.69
N GLU A 223 -0.25 -21.06 -18.21
CA GLU A 223 0.63 -20.08 -17.58
C GLU A 223 0.03 -19.56 -16.25
N LEU A 224 0.84 -18.79 -15.51
CA LEU A 224 0.37 -17.98 -14.38
C LEU A 224 -0.60 -16.93 -14.89
N VAL A 225 -1.81 -16.91 -14.33
CA VAL A 225 -2.85 -15.94 -14.69
C VAL A 225 -2.81 -14.77 -13.73
N PRO A 226 -2.64 -13.52 -14.20
CA PRO A 226 -2.75 -12.34 -13.35
C PRO A 226 -4.11 -12.27 -12.66
N TYR A 227 -4.13 -11.93 -11.37
CA TYR A 227 -5.34 -11.81 -10.57
C TYR A 227 -6.30 -10.76 -11.13
N THR A 228 -5.75 -9.72 -11.77
CA THR A 228 -6.51 -8.71 -12.51
C THR A 228 -7.19 -9.26 -13.77
N ARG A 229 -6.95 -10.52 -14.18
CA ARG A 229 -7.64 -11.21 -15.28
C ARG A 229 -8.56 -12.33 -14.83
N MET A 230 -8.54 -12.67 -13.54
CA MET A 230 -9.43 -13.64 -12.92
C MET A 230 -10.80 -13.00 -12.67
N PHE A 231 -11.58 -12.70 -13.71
CA PHE A 231 -12.96 -12.22 -13.58
C PHE A 231 -13.79 -12.47 -14.85
N HIS A 232 -15.11 -12.30 -14.73
CA HIS A 232 -16.04 -12.56 -15.82
C HIS A 232 -15.97 -11.51 -16.95
N HIS A 233 -15.68 -11.99 -18.15
CA HIS A 233 -15.32 -11.20 -19.32
C HIS A 233 -16.52 -10.49 -20.03
N LYS A 234 -17.74 -10.49 -19.48
CA LYS A 234 -18.91 -9.86 -20.16
C LYS A 234 -18.88 -8.33 -20.30
N ALA A 235 -17.72 -7.69 -20.24
CA ALA A 235 -17.51 -6.35 -20.78
C ALA A 235 -17.72 -6.32 -22.32
N ALA A 236 -17.29 -7.33 -23.07
CA ALA A 236 -17.38 -7.32 -24.54
C ALA A 236 -18.81 -7.48 -25.10
N THR A 237 -19.71 -8.20 -24.45
CA THR A 237 -21.09 -8.43 -24.94
C THR A 237 -22.05 -7.27 -24.63
N TRP A 238 -21.66 -6.35 -23.73
CA TRP A 238 -22.47 -5.22 -23.27
C TRP A 238 -21.79 -3.85 -23.51
N GLY A 239 -20.82 -3.78 -24.43
CA GLY A 239 -20.18 -2.53 -24.83
C GLY A 239 -19.22 -1.92 -23.81
N GLY A 240 -18.80 -2.67 -22.80
CA GLY A 240 -17.78 -2.25 -21.84
C GLY A 240 -16.37 -2.48 -22.38
N SER A 241 -15.54 -1.44 -22.41
CA SER A 241 -14.09 -1.59 -22.57
C SER A 241 -13.53 -2.50 -21.48
N GLN A 242 -12.46 -3.25 -21.76
CA GLN A 242 -11.66 -3.92 -20.73
C GLN A 242 -11.27 -2.91 -19.65
N ALA A 243 -12.01 -2.89 -18.54
CA ALA A 243 -11.68 -2.03 -17.42
C ALA A 243 -10.67 -2.81 -16.57
N GLU A 244 -9.49 -2.23 -16.40
CA GLU A 244 -8.55 -2.64 -15.36
C GLU A 244 -9.28 -2.68 -14.01
N ARG A 245 -9.05 -3.75 -13.24
CA ARG A 245 -9.67 -3.90 -11.92
C ARG A 245 -8.95 -3.05 -10.89
N ARG A 246 -9.61 -1.98 -10.44
CA ARG A 246 -9.18 -1.11 -9.35
C ARG A 246 -9.64 -1.65 -8.01
N TYR A 247 -8.76 -1.89 -7.06
CA TYR A 247 -9.16 -2.25 -5.68
C TYR A 247 -9.12 -0.98 -4.82
N THR A 248 -10.25 -0.55 -4.26
CA THR A 248 -10.35 0.74 -3.55
C THR A 248 -10.93 0.58 -2.16
N MET A 249 -10.26 1.10 -1.14
CA MET A 249 -10.79 1.12 0.22
C MET A 249 -11.04 2.54 0.68
N THR A 250 -12.18 2.77 1.34
CA THR A 250 -12.48 4.02 2.05
C THR A 250 -12.46 3.78 3.55
N PHE A 251 -11.73 4.64 4.26
CA PHE A 251 -11.45 4.45 5.68
C PHE A 251 -12.45 5.18 6.57
N TYR A 252 -12.86 4.50 7.63
CA TYR A 252 -13.73 4.99 8.68
C TYR A 252 -13.15 4.66 10.06
N ASP A 253 -13.65 5.29 11.11
CA ASP A 253 -13.46 4.78 12.47
C ASP A 253 -14.42 3.61 12.71
N LYS A 254 -14.24 2.86 13.79
CA LYS A 254 -15.19 1.80 14.17
C LYS A 254 -16.08 2.20 15.34
N ARG A 255 -17.31 1.73 15.29
CA ARG A 255 -18.26 1.78 16.40
C ARG A 255 -18.36 0.40 17.04
N THR A 256 -18.05 0.34 18.33
CA THR A 256 -18.14 -0.89 19.13
C THR A 256 -19.29 -0.80 20.13
N SER A 257 -20.17 -1.81 20.14
CA SER A 257 -21.24 -1.96 21.13
C SER A 257 -21.22 -3.40 21.67
N GLY A 258 -20.57 -3.60 22.81
CA GLY A 258 -20.30 -4.95 23.31
C GLY A 258 -19.33 -5.69 22.39
N ARG A 259 -19.76 -6.84 21.85
CA ARG A 259 -18.99 -7.62 20.85
C ARG A 259 -19.25 -7.20 19.41
N ASN A 260 -20.24 -6.32 19.18
CA ASN A 260 -20.62 -5.91 17.83
C ASN A 260 -19.72 -4.78 17.35
N ILE A 261 -19.14 -4.95 16.17
CA ILE A 261 -18.28 -3.97 15.49
C ILE A 261 -19.00 -3.53 14.21
N SER A 262 -18.97 -2.23 13.93
CA SER A 262 -19.56 -1.64 12.72
C SER A 262 -18.77 -0.41 12.28
N VAL A 263 -19.01 0.04 11.04
CA VAL A 263 -18.46 1.28 10.49
C VAL A 263 -19.06 2.50 11.20
N ASP A 264 -18.21 3.41 11.67
CA ASP A 264 -18.65 4.74 12.15
C ASP A 264 -18.52 5.76 11.02
N ALA A 265 -19.65 6.02 10.35
CA ALA A 265 -19.73 6.95 9.23
C ALA A 265 -19.75 8.45 9.64
N VAL A 266 -19.70 8.76 10.94
CA VAL A 266 -19.84 10.13 11.45
C VAL A 266 -18.56 10.60 12.13
N ARG A 267 -17.96 9.74 12.95
CA ARG A 267 -16.81 10.11 13.79
C ARG A 267 -15.52 10.15 12.95
N PRO A 268 -14.70 11.22 13.06
CA PRO A 268 -13.41 11.26 12.39
C PRO A 268 -12.48 10.18 12.92
N ILE A 269 -11.63 9.64 12.04
CA ILE A 269 -10.51 8.81 12.43
C ILE A 269 -9.50 9.72 13.13
N ARG A 270 -9.16 9.39 14.37
CA ARG A 270 -8.14 10.11 15.15
C ARG A 270 -6.93 9.24 15.40
N PHE A 271 -5.78 9.62 14.85
CA PHE A 271 -4.48 9.05 15.17
C PHE A 271 -3.86 9.82 16.33
N LEU A 272 -3.33 9.13 17.33
CA LEU A 272 -2.53 9.75 18.39
C LEU A 272 -1.16 10.21 17.84
N PRO A 273 -0.46 11.15 18.50
CA PRO A 273 0.88 11.56 18.09
C PRO A 273 1.81 10.37 17.88
N GLY A 274 2.44 10.26 16.71
CA GLY A 274 3.35 9.17 16.37
C GLY A 274 2.70 7.79 16.13
N GLU A 275 1.38 7.64 16.26
CA GLU A 275 0.72 6.33 16.30
C GLU A 275 0.77 5.58 14.97
N VAL A 276 1.02 4.28 15.06
CA VAL A 276 0.87 3.30 13.98
C VAL A 276 -0.43 2.54 14.16
N ARG A 277 -1.31 2.55 13.17
CA ARG A 277 -2.63 1.93 13.21
C ARG A 277 -2.91 1.12 11.96
N VAL A 278 -3.44 -0.08 12.15
CA VAL A 278 -3.79 -1.01 11.06
C VAL A 278 -5.27 -0.86 10.72
N PHE A 279 -5.58 -0.95 9.44
CA PHE A 279 -6.94 -0.96 8.90
C PHE A 279 -7.11 -2.17 7.99
N SER A 280 -8.26 -2.81 8.11
CA SER A 280 -8.67 -3.90 7.23
C SER A 280 -10.09 -3.68 6.72
N PRO A 281 -10.53 -4.41 5.69
CA PRO A 281 -11.90 -4.32 5.21
C PRO A 281 -12.87 -4.69 6.33
N PHE A 282 -13.98 -3.98 6.40
CA PHE A 282 -15.12 -4.34 7.23
C PHE A 282 -16.07 -5.21 6.42
N MET A 283 -16.27 -6.45 6.88
CA MET A 283 -17.29 -7.34 6.35
C MET A 283 -18.43 -7.44 7.35
N ASN A 284 -19.67 -7.35 6.86
CA ASN A 284 -20.81 -7.61 7.72
C ASN A 284 -20.77 -9.10 8.15
N PRO A 285 -20.62 -9.40 9.45
CA PRO A 285 -20.42 -10.77 9.96
C PRO A 285 -21.59 -11.71 9.66
N ASP A 286 -22.78 -11.17 9.42
CA ASP A 286 -24.02 -11.93 9.18
C ASP A 286 -24.23 -12.30 7.70
N THR A 287 -23.38 -11.80 6.80
CA THR A 287 -23.45 -12.14 5.37
C THR A 287 -22.85 -13.52 5.09
N ASN A 288 -23.25 -14.17 4.00
CA ASN A 288 -22.74 -15.48 3.56
C ASN A 288 -22.38 -15.46 2.07
N SER A 289 -21.81 -16.56 1.56
CA SER A 289 -21.35 -16.67 0.17
C SER A 289 -22.44 -16.46 -0.90
N PHE A 290 -23.72 -16.48 -0.53
CA PHE A 290 -24.85 -16.23 -1.43
C PHE A 290 -25.45 -14.83 -1.31
N ASP A 291 -24.91 -13.96 -0.45
CA ASP A 291 -25.32 -12.56 -0.37
C ASP A 291 -24.57 -11.71 -1.41
N THR A 292 -25.06 -11.72 -2.64
CA THR A 292 -24.43 -11.02 -3.76
C THR A 292 -24.72 -9.53 -3.82
N SER A 293 -25.47 -9.01 -2.83
CA SER A 293 -25.59 -7.57 -2.62
C SER A 293 -24.41 -7.02 -1.82
N ALA A 294 -23.59 -7.90 -1.24
CA ALA A 294 -22.48 -7.52 -0.40
C ALA A 294 -21.35 -6.88 -1.22
N ALA A 295 -20.79 -5.80 -0.67
CA ALA A 295 -19.73 -5.02 -1.31
C ALA A 295 -18.43 -5.81 -1.59
N TRP A 296 -18.28 -6.99 -0.98
CA TRP A 296 -17.14 -7.88 -1.20
C TRP A 296 -17.30 -8.82 -2.40
N TYR A 297 -18.53 -9.04 -2.88
CA TYR A 297 -18.82 -9.91 -4.02
C TYR A 297 -18.82 -9.09 -5.32
N ASN A 298 -17.80 -9.25 -6.16
CA ASN A 298 -17.73 -8.53 -7.44
C ASN A 298 -17.39 -9.44 -8.63
N VAL A 299 -18.44 -9.81 -9.38
CA VAL A 299 -18.36 -10.65 -10.59
C VAL A 299 -18.26 -9.83 -11.88
N TYR A 300 -18.75 -8.59 -11.91
CA TYR A 300 -19.16 -7.94 -13.17
C TYR A 300 -18.27 -6.78 -13.66
N ASN A 301 -17.01 -6.70 -13.25
CA ASN A 301 -15.98 -5.75 -13.73
C ASN A 301 -16.38 -4.25 -13.78
N LYS A 302 -17.51 -3.82 -13.19
CA LYS A 302 -17.97 -2.43 -13.27
C LYS A 302 -17.30 -1.54 -12.22
N ASN A 303 -16.01 -1.77 -11.96
CA ASN A 303 -15.21 -1.37 -10.79
C ASN A 303 -15.34 -2.35 -9.62
N SER A 304 -14.24 -2.70 -8.95
CA SER A 304 -14.35 -3.22 -7.58
C SER A 304 -15.05 -2.16 -6.76
N SER A 305 -16.19 -2.53 -6.17
CA SER A 305 -16.87 -1.72 -5.19
C SER A 305 -15.84 -1.19 -4.20
N ASP A 306 -15.91 0.11 -3.94
CA ASP A 306 -15.17 0.69 -2.83
C ASP A 306 -15.56 -0.06 -1.55
N ILE A 307 -14.58 -0.63 -0.86
CA ILE A 307 -14.82 -1.39 0.36
C ILE A 307 -14.56 -0.50 1.57
N GLN A 308 -15.45 -0.57 2.54
CA GLN A 308 -15.27 0.18 3.78
C GLN A 308 -14.20 -0.51 4.62
N ALA A 309 -13.27 0.27 5.18
CA ALA A 309 -12.20 -0.22 6.04
C ALA A 309 -12.29 0.43 7.42
N ILE A 310 -11.99 -0.35 8.46
CA ILE A 310 -12.03 0.08 9.85
C ILE A 310 -10.73 -0.31 10.58
N PRO A 311 -10.42 0.33 11.73
CA PRO A 311 -9.25 -0.03 12.51
C PRO A 311 -9.26 -1.48 13.03
N GLY A 312 -8.12 -2.15 12.91
CA GLY A 312 -7.87 -3.51 13.35
C GLY A 312 -7.75 -4.53 12.21
N TRP A 313 -7.65 -5.81 12.58
CA TRP A 313 -7.69 -6.96 11.69
C TRP A 313 -8.80 -7.89 12.15
N GLN A 314 -9.68 -8.28 11.23
CA GLN A 314 -10.90 -9.05 11.55
C GLN A 314 -10.78 -10.55 11.28
N GLY A 315 -9.62 -11.06 10.86
CA GLY A 315 -9.40 -12.51 10.64
C GLY A 315 -8.88 -12.85 9.25
N GLU A 316 -8.77 -14.15 8.94
CA GLU A 316 -7.89 -14.82 7.97
C GLU A 316 -8.07 -14.52 6.47
N GLY A 317 -8.35 -13.27 6.09
CA GLY A 317 -8.27 -12.85 4.69
C GLY A 317 -9.58 -12.95 3.91
N ILE A 318 -10.66 -12.43 4.49
CA ILE A 318 -11.91 -12.15 3.75
C ILE A 318 -11.89 -10.70 3.27
N GLY A 319 -11.88 -10.52 1.96
CA GLY A 319 -11.69 -9.26 1.26
C GLY A 319 -12.52 -9.19 0.00
N TYR A 320 -11.96 -8.69 -1.10
CA TYR A 320 -12.58 -8.81 -2.41
C TYR A 320 -12.67 -10.27 -2.83
N GLY A 321 -13.89 -10.81 -2.88
CA GLY A 321 -14.16 -12.16 -3.33
C GLY A 321 -14.18 -12.23 -4.85
N GLN A 322 -13.46 -13.21 -5.38
CA GLN A 322 -13.44 -13.53 -6.80
C GLN A 322 -13.89 -14.97 -7.01
N ASP A 323 -15.00 -15.14 -7.73
CA ASP A 323 -15.64 -16.42 -7.99
C ASP A 323 -15.11 -17.13 -9.25
N GLN A 324 -14.27 -16.44 -10.02
CA GLN A 324 -13.63 -16.93 -11.23
C GLN A 324 -12.11 -16.94 -11.12
N PRO A 325 -11.53 -17.96 -10.45
CA PRO A 325 -10.08 -18.11 -10.35
C PRO A 325 -9.39 -18.51 -11.67
N LEU A 326 -10.18 -18.83 -12.70
CA LEU A 326 -9.72 -19.17 -14.05
C LEU A 326 -10.33 -18.17 -15.06
N PRO A 327 -9.55 -17.68 -16.04
CA PRO A 327 -9.99 -16.62 -16.96
C PRO A 327 -11.06 -17.13 -17.92
N ASP A 328 -12.20 -16.43 -18.08
CA ASP A 328 -13.32 -16.84 -18.94
C ASP A 328 -12.97 -16.89 -20.46
N SER A 329 -13.78 -17.65 -21.22
CA SER A 329 -13.89 -17.90 -22.68
C SER A 329 -13.78 -16.71 -23.64
N GLY A 330 -13.55 -15.50 -23.14
CA GLY A 330 -13.37 -14.29 -23.93
C GLY A 330 -11.93 -14.04 -24.37
N ALA A 331 -11.52 -12.77 -24.39
CA ALA A 331 -10.20 -12.35 -24.89
C ALA A 331 -9.03 -13.01 -24.12
N SER A 332 -9.22 -13.31 -22.83
CA SER A 332 -8.19 -13.94 -21.99
C SER A 332 -8.04 -15.45 -22.22
N ALA A 333 -9.03 -16.16 -22.78
CA ALA A 333 -8.96 -17.60 -23.00
C ALA A 333 -7.98 -18.00 -24.12
N GLY A 334 -7.76 -17.10 -25.09
CA GLY A 334 -6.77 -17.29 -26.15
C GLY A 334 -5.32 -17.16 -25.68
N GLN A 335 -5.10 -16.59 -24.50
CA GLN A 335 -3.78 -16.35 -23.92
C GLN A 335 -3.42 -17.39 -22.87
N PHE A 336 -4.33 -17.64 -21.91
CA PHE A 336 -4.04 -18.50 -20.74
C PHE A 336 -4.58 -19.93 -20.85
N HIS A 337 -5.29 -20.24 -21.94
CA HIS A 337 -5.78 -21.58 -22.32
C HIS A 337 -6.33 -22.42 -21.14
N PRO A 338 -7.38 -21.95 -20.46
CA PRO A 338 -7.91 -22.64 -19.29
C PRO A 338 -8.53 -23.99 -19.66
N LEU A 339 -8.28 -25.01 -18.84
CA LEU A 339 -8.68 -26.38 -19.10
C LEU A 339 -10.18 -26.58 -18.79
N ARG A 340 -10.97 -26.69 -19.86
CA ARG A 340 -12.43 -26.79 -19.78
C ARG A 340 -12.89 -28.09 -19.16
N MET A 341 -13.87 -27.98 -18.27
CA MET A 341 -14.57 -29.12 -17.69
C MET A 341 -15.36 -29.86 -18.78
N LYS A 342 -15.20 -31.19 -18.79
CA LYS A 342 -15.96 -32.11 -19.65
C LYS A 342 -16.88 -32.95 -18.79
N VAL A 343 -18.14 -33.03 -19.20
CA VAL A 343 -19.16 -33.85 -18.53
C VAL A 343 -19.78 -34.83 -19.52
N ASP A 344 -20.10 -36.03 -19.07
CA ASP A 344 -20.77 -37.04 -19.88
C ASP A 344 -22.30 -36.87 -19.92
N ASP A 345 -22.97 -37.80 -20.58
CA ASP A 345 -24.43 -37.85 -20.67
C ASP A 345 -25.12 -38.09 -19.32
N ASN A 346 -24.39 -38.45 -18.28
CA ASN A 346 -24.88 -38.62 -16.92
C ASN A 346 -24.44 -37.48 -15.97
N GLY A 347 -23.75 -36.44 -16.48
CA GLY A 347 -23.31 -35.31 -15.68
C GLY A 347 -22.05 -35.58 -14.85
N ARG A 348 -21.36 -36.69 -15.12
CA ARG A 348 -20.09 -37.06 -14.48
C ARG A 348 -18.93 -36.35 -15.15
N VAL A 349 -17.93 -35.98 -14.35
CA VAL A 349 -16.71 -35.36 -14.87
C VAL A 349 -15.84 -36.42 -15.56
N THR A 350 -15.50 -36.21 -16.84
CA THR A 350 -14.79 -37.22 -17.67
C THR A 350 -13.41 -36.77 -18.14
N GLY A 351 -12.85 -35.71 -17.57
CA GLY A 351 -11.49 -35.26 -17.84
C GLY A 351 -10.95 -34.36 -16.72
N ASP A 352 -9.76 -33.80 -16.93
CA ASP A 352 -9.00 -33.13 -15.86
C ASP A 352 -9.28 -31.62 -15.74
N GLY A 353 -10.01 -31.05 -16.70
CA GLY A 353 -10.38 -29.64 -16.68
C GLY A 353 -11.46 -29.34 -15.63
N ARG A 354 -11.32 -28.20 -14.95
CA ARG A 354 -12.25 -27.70 -13.93
C ARG A 354 -12.84 -26.34 -14.24
N MET A 355 -12.43 -25.75 -15.35
CA MET A 355 -13.02 -24.51 -15.79
C MET A 355 -14.44 -24.74 -16.31
N PHE A 356 -15.42 -24.21 -15.60
CA PHE A 356 -16.79 -24.05 -16.04
C PHE A 356 -17.03 -22.61 -16.56
N GLN A 357 -18.21 -22.30 -17.10
CA GLN A 357 -18.55 -20.98 -17.65
C GLN A 357 -18.08 -19.83 -16.75
N ASP A 358 -18.32 -19.98 -15.45
CA ASP A 358 -18.23 -18.90 -14.49
C ASP A 358 -17.40 -19.27 -13.24
N GLY A 359 -16.36 -20.10 -13.41
CA GLY A 359 -15.39 -20.36 -12.34
C GLY A 359 -14.71 -21.74 -12.40
N MET A 360 -14.03 -22.09 -11.31
CA MET A 360 -13.43 -23.41 -11.13
C MET A 360 -14.34 -24.27 -10.26
N ALA A 361 -14.90 -25.32 -10.85
CA ALA A 361 -15.84 -26.21 -10.20
C ALA A 361 -15.15 -27.51 -9.79
N LEU A 362 -15.53 -28.08 -8.64
CA LEU A 362 -14.82 -29.17 -7.97
C LEU A 362 -15.78 -30.28 -7.50
N THR A 363 -15.29 -31.52 -7.45
CA THR A 363 -16.04 -32.70 -6.97
C THR A 363 -15.92 -32.93 -5.47
N GLY A 364 -14.83 -32.48 -4.85
CA GLY A 364 -14.60 -32.47 -3.39
C GLY A 364 -13.43 -33.31 -2.90
N ASP A 365 -13.21 -34.48 -3.51
CA ASP A 365 -12.10 -35.39 -3.23
C ASP A 365 -10.79 -34.97 -3.91
N GLU A 366 -10.86 -33.91 -4.70
CA GLU A 366 -9.75 -33.40 -5.50
C GLU A 366 -8.67 -32.75 -4.66
N GLU A 367 -7.42 -33.03 -5.05
CA GLU A 367 -6.22 -32.50 -4.44
C GLU A 367 -5.75 -31.25 -5.18
N ILE A 368 -5.57 -30.17 -4.44
CA ILE A 368 -5.29 -28.83 -4.97
C ILE A 368 -3.90 -28.39 -4.51
N HIS A 369 -3.16 -27.79 -5.43
CA HIS A 369 -2.08 -26.87 -5.08
C HIS A 369 -2.11 -25.68 -6.03
N VAL A 370 -1.43 -24.60 -5.63
CA VAL A 370 -1.34 -23.36 -6.40
C VAL A 370 0.11 -22.91 -6.45
N GLU A 371 0.53 -22.46 -7.62
CA GLU A 371 1.79 -21.73 -7.82
C GLU A 371 1.47 -20.27 -8.06
N PHE A 372 2.31 -19.37 -7.57
CA PHE A 372 2.11 -17.92 -7.70
C PHE A 372 3.42 -17.15 -7.76
N ALA A 373 3.37 -15.98 -8.41
CA ALA A 373 4.52 -15.10 -8.60
C ALA A 373 4.05 -13.63 -8.71
N PRO A 374 4.94 -12.64 -8.53
CA PRO A 374 4.55 -11.24 -8.54
C PRO A 374 4.51 -10.69 -9.97
N LEU A 375 3.55 -11.17 -10.76
CA LEU A 375 3.39 -10.83 -12.18
C LEU A 375 2.14 -9.96 -12.40
N PRO A 376 2.28 -8.81 -13.08
CA PRO A 376 1.15 -7.99 -13.50
C PRO A 376 0.52 -8.54 -14.78
N ASP A 377 -0.50 -7.85 -15.28
CA ASP A 377 -1.10 -8.15 -16.58
C ASP A 377 -0.11 -7.86 -17.74
N PRO A 378 0.25 -8.86 -18.56
CA PRO A 378 1.20 -8.69 -19.65
C PRO A 378 0.71 -7.73 -20.74
N ASP A 379 -0.60 -7.58 -20.94
CA ASP A 379 -1.14 -6.73 -22.01
C ASP A 379 -1.28 -5.26 -21.57
N LEU A 380 -1.15 -4.95 -20.28
CA LEU A 380 -1.18 -3.56 -19.83
C LEU A 380 0.08 -2.84 -20.32
N PRO A 381 -0.03 -1.67 -20.95
CA PRO A 381 1.13 -0.94 -21.47
C PRO A 381 2.08 -0.51 -20.35
N GLU A 382 1.53 -0.18 -19.18
CA GLU A 382 2.28 0.28 -18.03
C GLU A 382 2.72 -0.90 -17.14
N LYS A 383 4.03 -1.04 -16.94
CA LYS A 383 4.65 -2.09 -16.11
C LYS A 383 4.90 -1.57 -14.69
N ARG A 384 3.87 -1.01 -14.07
CA ARG A 384 3.98 -0.40 -12.74
C ARG A 384 2.81 -0.80 -11.85
N PHE A 385 3.06 -0.92 -10.57
CA PHE A 385 2.04 -1.00 -9.52
C PHE A 385 1.97 0.33 -8.80
N THR A 386 0.77 0.89 -8.66
CA THR A 386 0.58 2.13 -7.90
C THR A 386 -0.38 1.96 -6.74
N ILE A 387 -0.01 2.63 -5.65
CA ILE A 387 -0.84 2.81 -4.46
C ILE A 387 -1.18 4.29 -4.39
N GLU A 388 -2.46 4.60 -4.59
CA GLU A 388 -2.95 5.98 -4.75
C GLU A 388 -3.84 6.36 -3.55
N LEU A 389 -3.37 7.25 -2.68
CA LEU A 389 -4.14 7.77 -1.56
C LEU A 389 -4.82 9.08 -1.94
N THR A 390 -6.10 9.22 -1.59
CA THR A 390 -6.90 10.42 -1.87
C THR A 390 -7.57 10.91 -0.60
N LEU A 391 -7.36 12.19 -0.27
CA LEU A 391 -8.15 12.92 0.71
C LEU A 391 -9.21 13.76 -0.01
N LYS A 392 -10.47 13.34 0.11
CA LYS A 392 -11.62 13.96 -0.55
C LYS A 392 -11.76 15.44 -0.17
N GLY A 393 -11.96 16.26 -1.21
CA GLY A 393 -12.14 17.71 -1.07
C GLY A 393 -10.90 18.47 -0.64
N ALA A 394 -9.72 17.84 -0.58
CA ALA A 394 -8.47 18.54 -0.31
C ALA A 394 -7.99 19.38 -1.51
N ASN A 395 -8.29 18.93 -2.74
CA ASN A 395 -7.99 19.60 -3.99
C ASN A 395 -9.29 19.99 -4.73
N LYS A 396 -9.24 21.05 -5.56
CA LYS A 396 -10.34 21.45 -6.44
C LYS A 396 -10.60 20.42 -7.55
N ASP A 397 -9.55 19.76 -8.03
CA ASP A 397 -9.64 18.62 -8.93
C ASP A 397 -10.02 17.37 -8.14
N ALA A 398 -11.16 16.79 -8.50
CA ALA A 398 -11.66 15.55 -7.90
C ALA A 398 -10.79 14.32 -8.20
N ASN A 399 -9.94 14.41 -9.24
CA ASN A 399 -9.00 13.35 -9.61
C ASN A 399 -7.62 13.53 -8.97
N ALA A 400 -7.38 14.61 -8.22
CA ALA A 400 -6.10 14.80 -7.55
C ALA A 400 -5.86 13.69 -6.53
N ARG A 401 -4.69 13.06 -6.62
CA ARG A 401 -4.16 12.18 -5.57
C ARG A 401 -3.43 13.00 -4.53
N SER A 402 -3.56 12.62 -3.27
CA SER A 402 -2.86 13.26 -2.16
C SER A 402 -1.56 12.55 -1.80
N MET A 403 -1.48 11.23 -2.06
CA MET A 403 -0.21 10.50 -2.08
C MET A 403 -0.17 9.46 -3.20
N VAL A 404 1.01 9.17 -3.74
CA VAL A 404 1.26 8.11 -4.73
C VAL A 404 2.53 7.35 -4.34
N LEU A 405 2.43 6.03 -4.21
CA LEU A 405 3.59 5.13 -4.24
C LEU A 405 3.58 4.42 -5.59
N ASP A 406 4.67 4.53 -6.35
CA ASP A 406 4.83 3.96 -7.69
C ASP A 406 6.03 3.01 -7.70
N PHE A 407 5.78 1.78 -8.15
CA PHE A 407 6.77 0.73 -8.30
C PHE A 407 6.79 0.32 -9.77
N ASP A 408 7.74 0.89 -10.52
CA ASP A 408 7.93 0.64 -11.94
C ASP A 408 8.85 -0.58 -12.12
N TYR A 409 8.30 -1.65 -12.68
CA TYR A 409 8.98 -2.92 -12.93
C TYR A 409 9.82 -2.89 -14.20
N GLU A 410 9.65 -1.86 -15.04
CA GLU A 410 10.31 -1.65 -16.33
C GLU A 410 9.93 -2.68 -17.41
N VAL A 411 9.82 -3.95 -17.04
CA VAL A 411 9.38 -5.09 -17.85
C VAL A 411 8.39 -5.95 -17.07
N THR A 412 7.57 -6.74 -17.76
CA THR A 412 6.47 -7.52 -17.14
C THR A 412 6.94 -8.45 -16.03
N ASP A 413 8.07 -9.14 -16.23
CA ASP A 413 8.67 -10.10 -15.30
C ASP A 413 9.70 -9.46 -14.35
N GLY A 414 9.88 -8.13 -14.39
CA GLY A 414 10.94 -7.46 -13.65
C GLY A 414 10.87 -7.67 -12.14
N LEU A 415 9.66 -7.58 -11.56
CA LEU A 415 9.47 -7.84 -10.14
C LEU A 415 9.65 -9.33 -9.79
N GLN A 416 9.21 -10.24 -10.66
CA GLN A 416 9.43 -11.68 -10.46
C GLN A 416 10.92 -11.99 -10.43
N LYS A 417 11.68 -11.47 -11.40
CA LYS A 417 13.11 -11.65 -11.49
C LYS A 417 13.86 -11.13 -10.27
N GLU A 418 13.50 -9.93 -9.82
CA GLU A 418 14.13 -9.30 -8.65
C GLU A 418 13.84 -10.07 -7.35
N LEU A 419 12.62 -10.56 -7.17
CA LEU A 419 12.22 -11.21 -5.92
C LEU A 419 12.54 -12.70 -5.89
N LEU A 420 12.38 -13.42 -7.00
CA LEU A 420 12.38 -14.88 -7.07
C LEU A 420 13.40 -15.46 -8.07
N GLY A 421 14.09 -14.62 -8.84
CA GLY A 421 14.94 -15.03 -9.96
C GLY A 421 14.16 -15.29 -11.25
N ASP A 422 14.88 -15.63 -12.32
CA ASP A 422 14.29 -15.92 -13.63
C ASP A 422 13.29 -17.10 -13.52
N ASP A 423 12.05 -16.90 -14.00
CA ASP A 423 10.92 -17.85 -13.94
C ASP A 423 10.56 -18.35 -12.53
N GLY A 424 11.00 -17.68 -11.46
CA GLY A 424 10.80 -18.10 -10.08
C GLY A 424 9.33 -18.11 -9.66
N VAL A 425 8.88 -19.16 -8.98
CA VAL A 425 7.50 -19.31 -8.47
C VAL A 425 7.50 -19.79 -7.02
N ILE A 426 6.46 -19.38 -6.28
CA ILE A 426 6.18 -19.87 -4.93
C ILE A 426 5.00 -20.83 -5.01
N ARG A 427 5.03 -21.91 -4.20
CA ARG A 427 4.00 -22.96 -4.18
C ARG A 427 3.27 -23.00 -2.84
N TYR A 428 1.95 -23.17 -2.87
CA TYR A 428 1.14 -23.54 -1.71
C TYR A 428 0.31 -24.81 -1.97
N PRO A 429 0.27 -25.77 -1.01
CA PRO A 429 1.19 -25.87 0.12
C PRO A 429 2.64 -26.03 -0.34
N SER A 430 3.63 -25.81 0.55
CA SER A 430 5.05 -25.97 0.16
C SER A 430 5.38 -27.38 -0.33
N GLU A 431 4.71 -28.38 0.24
CA GLU A 431 4.79 -29.79 -0.16
C GLU A 431 3.38 -30.40 -0.18
N GLY A 432 3.16 -31.38 -1.07
CA GLY A 432 1.87 -32.06 -1.18
C GLY A 432 0.77 -31.17 -1.77
N THR A 433 -0.45 -31.36 -1.25
CA THR A 433 -1.72 -30.80 -1.73
C THR A 433 -2.71 -30.64 -0.59
N VAL A 434 -3.74 -29.81 -0.78
CA VAL A 434 -4.90 -29.67 0.11
C VAL A 434 -6.15 -30.23 -0.57
N ARG A 435 -7.03 -30.92 0.16
CA ARG A 435 -8.28 -31.40 -0.44
C ARG A 435 -9.28 -30.26 -0.59
N ALA A 436 -10.07 -30.27 -1.66
CA ALA A 436 -11.12 -29.28 -1.87
C ALA A 436 -12.10 -29.19 -0.68
N THR A 437 -12.41 -30.31 -0.02
CA THR A 437 -13.26 -30.34 1.18
C THR A 437 -12.65 -29.66 2.40
N ASP A 438 -11.33 -29.57 2.49
CA ASP A 438 -10.64 -28.96 3.63
C ASP A 438 -10.66 -27.43 3.55
N LEU A 439 -10.94 -26.88 2.36
CA LEU A 439 -11.11 -25.46 2.09
C LEU A 439 -12.58 -25.02 2.16
N ARG A 440 -13.50 -25.93 2.51
CA ARG A 440 -14.94 -25.75 2.29
C ARG A 440 -15.66 -25.17 3.51
N ASP A 441 -16.38 -24.07 3.35
CA ASP A 441 -17.49 -23.72 4.24
C ASP A 441 -18.87 -23.93 3.56
N HIS A 442 -19.86 -24.27 4.37
CA HIS A 442 -21.23 -24.46 3.88
C HIS A 442 -21.88 -23.16 3.42
N TRP A 443 -22.82 -23.25 2.47
CA TRP A 443 -23.49 -22.06 1.93
C TRP A 443 -24.24 -21.19 2.96
N GLN A 444 -24.70 -21.79 4.07
CA GLN A 444 -25.37 -21.07 5.16
C GLN A 444 -24.40 -20.48 6.17
N THR A 445 -23.13 -20.88 6.14
CA THR A 445 -22.13 -20.37 7.06
C THR A 445 -21.99 -18.87 6.80
N THR A 446 -22.16 -18.08 7.86
CA THR A 446 -21.93 -16.64 7.79
C THR A 446 -20.43 -16.35 7.86
N ILE A 447 -20.01 -15.20 7.36
CA ILE A 447 -18.61 -14.76 7.35
C ILE A 447 -17.97 -14.86 8.75
N ALA A 448 -18.69 -14.50 9.80
CA ALA A 448 -18.19 -14.62 11.18
C ALA A 448 -17.89 -16.06 11.63
N ASN A 449 -18.42 -17.05 10.91
CA ASN A 449 -18.30 -18.47 11.23
C ASN A 449 -17.51 -19.24 10.17
N PHE A 450 -16.93 -18.58 9.17
CA PHE A 450 -16.01 -19.23 8.24
C PHE A 450 -14.82 -19.82 9.01
N ARG A 451 -14.44 -21.04 8.67
CA ARG A 451 -13.34 -21.78 9.32
C ARG A 451 -12.27 -22.24 8.35
N ASN A 452 -12.59 -22.29 7.06
CA ASN A 452 -11.76 -22.92 6.04
C ASN A 452 -11.32 -21.91 4.97
N ILE A 453 -11.31 -20.61 5.32
CA ILE A 453 -10.61 -19.59 4.54
C ILE A 453 -9.11 -19.81 4.75
N THR A 454 -8.37 -20.07 3.68
CA THR A 454 -6.96 -20.46 3.79
C THR A 454 -6.06 -19.45 3.10
N PRO A 455 -5.42 -18.53 3.85
CA PRO A 455 -4.36 -17.66 3.35
C PRO A 455 -3.19 -18.44 2.73
N VAL A 456 -2.83 -18.13 1.49
CA VAL A 456 -1.76 -18.83 0.75
C VAL A 456 -0.60 -17.93 0.37
N ALA A 457 -0.86 -16.64 0.16
CA ALA A 457 0.15 -15.69 -0.26
C ALA A 457 -0.07 -14.31 0.37
N LEU A 458 1.04 -13.59 0.56
CA LEU A 458 1.05 -12.22 1.05
C LEU A 458 1.95 -11.38 0.15
N LEU A 459 1.35 -10.51 -0.64
CA LEU A 459 2.07 -9.45 -1.35
C LEU A 459 2.11 -8.22 -0.45
N SER A 460 3.30 -7.74 -0.13
CA SER A 460 3.50 -6.60 0.77
C SER A 460 4.28 -5.48 0.08
N ALA A 461 3.88 -4.24 0.32
CA ALA A 461 4.67 -3.05 0.09
C ALA A 461 4.80 -2.31 1.41
N TYR A 462 5.96 -2.35 2.05
CA TYR A 462 6.19 -1.72 3.35
C TYR A 462 7.27 -0.64 3.26
N ALA A 463 7.07 0.44 3.99
CA ALA A 463 8.12 1.40 4.25
C ALA A 463 9.23 0.69 5.03
N LYS A 464 10.49 0.90 4.69
CA LYS A 464 11.65 0.28 5.34
C LYS A 464 11.87 0.88 6.73
N THR A 465 12.44 0.10 7.62
CA THR A 465 13.04 0.60 8.86
C THR A 465 14.54 0.81 8.68
N THR A 466 15.27 1.12 9.76
CA THR A 466 16.74 1.14 9.74
C THR A 466 17.34 -0.25 9.44
N HIS A 467 16.61 -1.32 9.75
CA HIS A 467 17.02 -2.70 9.47
C HIS A 467 16.71 -3.11 8.02
N GLY A 468 16.06 -2.26 7.23
CA GLY A 468 15.57 -2.61 5.90
C GLY A 468 14.15 -3.16 5.93
N GLY A 469 13.78 -3.83 4.86
CA GLY A 469 12.55 -4.62 4.78
C GLY A 469 12.64 -6.01 5.36
N VAL A 470 11.56 -6.76 5.19
CA VAL A 470 11.41 -8.13 5.64
C VAL A 470 11.90 -9.11 4.57
N ASP A 471 12.77 -10.06 4.95
CA ASP A 471 13.27 -11.13 4.09
C ASP A 471 12.32 -12.34 4.01
N ASP A 472 12.78 -13.43 3.38
CA ASP A 472 12.00 -14.64 3.19
C ASP A 472 11.75 -15.43 4.50
N SER A 473 12.54 -15.20 5.56
CA SER A 473 12.28 -15.76 6.90
C SER A 473 11.34 -14.89 7.74
N ASN A 474 10.78 -13.82 7.15
CA ASN A 474 9.96 -12.83 7.83
C ASN A 474 10.75 -12.00 8.88
N ASP A 475 12.08 -11.92 8.73
CA ASP A 475 12.96 -11.13 9.60
C ASP A 475 13.30 -9.77 8.96
N ASP A 476 13.48 -8.74 9.78
CA ASP A 476 13.94 -7.43 9.29
C ASP A 476 15.41 -7.53 8.84
N GLY A 477 15.74 -7.10 7.62
CA GLY A 477 17.11 -7.19 7.14
C GLY A 477 17.37 -7.10 5.65
N ARG A 478 16.34 -7.22 4.77
CA ARG A 478 16.56 -7.50 3.33
C ARG A 478 17.52 -6.50 2.68
N ASP A 479 17.14 -5.22 2.67
CA ASP A 479 18.02 -4.14 2.21
C ASP A 479 18.09 -3.03 3.27
N PRO A 480 19.17 -2.98 4.09
CA PRO A 480 19.30 -1.95 5.10
C PRO A 480 19.34 -0.55 4.45
N ALA A 481 18.50 0.34 4.98
CA ALA A 481 18.37 1.70 4.49
C ALA A 481 18.24 2.68 5.68
N LYS A 482 18.31 3.99 5.42
CA LYS A 482 18.15 5.03 6.45
C LYS A 482 16.90 5.91 6.24
N PRO A 483 15.72 5.34 5.96
CA PRO A 483 14.55 6.13 5.57
C PRO A 483 14.07 7.09 6.68
N TRP A 484 14.32 6.75 7.95
CA TRP A 484 14.01 7.59 9.10
C TRP A 484 14.89 8.83 9.22
N VAL A 485 16.16 8.76 8.80
CA VAL A 485 17.07 9.93 8.80
C VAL A 485 16.63 10.96 7.74
N PHE A 486 15.99 10.48 6.69
CA PHE A 486 15.54 11.27 5.54
C PHE A 486 14.02 11.48 5.53
N ASN A 487 13.30 11.21 6.64
CA ASN A 487 11.83 11.16 6.79
C ASN A 487 11.07 10.69 5.53
N ASN A 488 11.63 9.70 4.84
CA ASN A 488 11.37 9.52 3.41
C ASN A 488 9.96 8.96 3.16
N HIS A 489 9.52 8.00 3.98
CA HIS A 489 8.19 7.39 3.83
C HIS A 489 7.04 8.30 4.30
N ALA A 490 7.32 9.40 5.01
CA ALA A 490 6.32 10.43 5.31
C ALA A 490 6.01 11.34 4.10
N GLY A 491 6.73 11.12 2.99
CA GLY A 491 6.55 11.84 1.75
C GLY A 491 5.27 11.46 0.99
N ALA A 492 4.72 12.43 0.26
CA ALA A 492 3.50 12.25 -0.52
C ALA A 492 3.71 11.55 -1.87
N VAL A 493 4.95 11.47 -2.39
CA VAL A 493 5.23 10.88 -3.70
C VAL A 493 6.44 9.96 -3.61
N LEU A 494 6.28 8.71 -3.99
CA LEU A 494 7.38 7.78 -4.18
C LEU A 494 7.30 7.24 -5.59
N SER A 495 8.45 7.15 -6.25
CA SER A 495 8.62 6.36 -7.46
C SER A 495 9.94 5.62 -7.36
N GLN A 496 9.90 4.36 -7.74
CA GLN A 496 11.09 3.52 -7.84
C GLN A 496 11.06 2.70 -9.11
N LYS A 497 12.24 2.50 -9.69
CA LYS A 497 12.47 1.60 -10.80
C LYS A 497 13.14 0.33 -10.28
N VAL A 498 12.38 -0.75 -10.23
CA VAL A 498 12.72 -1.96 -9.48
C VAL A 498 14.00 -2.63 -9.98
N LEU A 499 14.29 -2.57 -11.29
CA LEU A 499 15.47 -3.25 -11.86
C LEU A 499 16.70 -2.36 -11.94
N SER A 500 16.51 -1.09 -12.32
CA SER A 500 17.60 -0.16 -12.62
C SER A 500 18.08 0.65 -11.42
N GLN A 501 17.31 0.70 -10.34
CA GLN A 501 17.69 1.41 -9.11
C GLN A 501 17.94 0.43 -7.97
N HIS A 502 18.98 0.69 -7.18
CA HIS A 502 19.31 -0.15 -6.05
C HIS A 502 18.23 -0.04 -4.95
N PRO A 503 17.69 -1.17 -4.42
CA PRO A 503 16.62 -1.16 -3.43
C PRO A 503 16.88 -0.23 -2.24
N SER A 504 18.10 -0.21 -1.69
CA SER A 504 18.48 0.65 -0.53
C SER A 504 18.22 2.16 -0.70
N HIS A 505 18.04 2.65 -1.93
CA HIS A 505 17.75 4.05 -2.22
C HIS A 505 16.27 4.41 -1.96
N HIS A 506 15.40 3.42 -1.88
CA HIS A 506 13.96 3.61 -1.75
C HIS A 506 13.52 3.53 -0.29
N SER A 507 12.44 4.23 0.04
CA SER A 507 11.84 4.13 1.38
C SER A 507 10.88 2.97 1.52
N HIS A 508 10.48 2.32 0.43
CA HIS A 508 9.57 1.20 0.45
C HIS A 508 10.15 0.04 -0.35
N GLU A 509 9.80 -1.16 0.07
CA GLU A 509 10.18 -2.43 -0.55
C GLU A 509 8.92 -3.23 -0.86
N ILE A 510 8.91 -3.95 -1.98
CA ILE A 510 7.89 -4.96 -2.28
C ILE A 510 8.45 -6.32 -1.91
N ASN A 511 7.63 -7.16 -1.28
CA ASN A 511 7.93 -8.56 -1.07
C ASN A 511 6.69 -9.43 -1.37
N LEU A 512 6.94 -10.70 -1.73
CA LEU A 512 5.91 -11.71 -1.89
C LEU A 512 6.29 -12.94 -1.06
N THR A 513 5.46 -13.30 -0.08
CA THR A 513 5.73 -14.44 0.80
C THR A 513 4.62 -15.47 0.74
N ARG A 514 4.99 -16.74 0.96
CA ARG A 514 4.05 -17.84 1.17
C ARG A 514 3.47 -17.75 2.57
N LEU A 515 2.17 -17.93 2.70
CA LEU A 515 1.53 -18.15 4.00
C LEU A 515 1.29 -19.65 4.23
N PRO A 516 1.39 -20.14 5.48
CA PRO A 516 1.21 -21.56 5.81
C PRO A 516 -0.25 -22.00 5.87
N GLY A 517 -1.21 -21.17 5.49
CA GLY A 517 -2.65 -21.41 5.68
C GLY A 517 -3.29 -20.54 6.76
N HIS A 518 -2.54 -19.61 7.37
CA HIS A 518 -3.02 -18.65 8.37
C HIS A 518 -2.19 -17.36 8.31
N THR A 519 -2.65 -16.29 8.99
CA THR A 519 -1.98 -14.97 9.00
C THR A 519 -1.25 -14.60 10.29
N GLU A 520 -1.34 -15.42 11.35
CA GLU A 520 -0.92 -15.05 12.73
C GLU A 520 0.54 -14.59 12.86
N GLU A 521 1.43 -15.02 11.97
CA GLU A 521 2.86 -14.66 11.99
C GLU A 521 3.22 -13.53 11.02
N ALA A 522 2.32 -13.20 10.08
CA ALA A 522 2.58 -12.26 8.99
C ALA A 522 1.84 -10.92 9.14
N ILE A 523 0.66 -10.94 9.78
CA ILE A 523 -0.14 -9.75 10.07
C ILE A 523 -0.19 -9.57 11.58
N ASP A 524 0.53 -8.56 12.07
CA ASP A 524 0.73 -8.37 13.49
C ASP A 524 0.01 -7.12 14.03
N ILE A 525 -0.85 -7.34 15.01
CA ILE A 525 -1.62 -6.30 15.71
C ILE A 525 -1.53 -6.53 17.20
N GLN A 526 -1.29 -5.43 17.93
CA GLN A 526 -1.30 -5.48 19.39
C GLN A 526 -2.67 -5.92 19.92
N PRO A 527 -2.74 -7.01 20.70
CA PRO A 527 -3.99 -7.54 21.23
C PRO A 527 -4.82 -6.50 21.98
N GLY A 528 -6.13 -6.48 21.72
CA GLY A 528 -7.07 -5.55 22.34
C GLY A 528 -6.93 -4.09 21.88
N THR A 529 -6.12 -3.84 20.85
CA THR A 529 -5.96 -2.52 20.22
C THR A 529 -6.05 -2.65 18.70
N ASP A 530 -5.90 -1.53 17.99
CA ASP A 530 -5.85 -1.48 16.53
C ASP A 530 -4.45 -1.12 15.99
N ARG A 531 -3.43 -1.29 16.85
CA ARG A 531 -2.08 -0.78 16.60
C ARG A 531 -1.19 -1.84 15.98
N GLY A 532 -0.51 -1.45 14.91
CA GLY A 532 0.55 -2.22 14.29
C GLY A 532 1.93 -1.72 14.72
N SER A 533 2.97 -2.27 14.09
CA SER A 533 4.37 -1.93 14.34
C SER A 533 5.09 -1.54 13.05
N PHE A 534 5.91 -0.49 13.13
CA PHE A 534 6.67 0.02 11.98
C PHE A 534 7.93 0.81 12.38
N VAL A 535 7.98 1.41 13.58
CA VAL A 535 8.93 2.51 13.83
C VAL A 535 10.39 2.07 13.93
N THR A 536 10.64 0.93 14.56
CA THR A 536 12.00 0.37 14.73
C THR A 536 12.15 -0.99 14.07
N GLY A 537 11.07 -1.52 13.52
CA GLY A 537 11.00 -2.83 12.90
C GLY A 537 9.56 -3.13 12.45
N HIS A 538 9.37 -4.24 11.75
CA HIS A 538 8.08 -4.59 11.16
C HIS A 538 7.22 -5.51 12.01
N THR A 539 7.73 -6.13 13.07
CA THR A 539 6.96 -7.02 13.95
C THR A 539 6.67 -6.34 15.30
N VAL A 540 5.82 -6.92 16.14
CA VAL A 540 5.62 -6.45 17.52
C VAL A 540 6.81 -6.70 18.43
N PHE A 541 7.73 -7.59 18.04
CA PHE A 541 8.93 -7.89 18.81
C PHE A 541 10.01 -6.83 18.61
N ASN A 542 10.21 -6.36 17.38
CA ASN A 542 11.27 -5.40 17.02
C ASN A 542 10.73 -3.98 16.73
N GLY A 543 9.44 -3.85 16.42
CA GLY A 543 8.83 -2.61 15.98
C GLY A 543 8.10 -1.87 17.10
N ARG A 544 8.30 -0.55 17.13
CA ARG A 544 7.52 0.37 17.94
C ARG A 544 6.22 0.79 17.22
N ARG A 545 5.21 1.06 18.05
CA ARG A 545 3.85 1.48 17.65
C ARG A 545 3.66 2.99 17.66
N PHE A 546 4.65 3.70 18.20
CA PHE A 546 4.68 5.14 18.35
C PHE A 546 6.05 5.69 17.98
N GLY A 547 6.09 6.70 17.14
CA GLY A 547 7.31 7.43 16.79
C GLY A 547 6.97 8.65 15.95
N THR A 548 7.55 9.79 16.28
CA THR A 548 7.32 11.05 15.55
C THR A 548 8.53 11.33 14.68
N MET A 549 8.29 11.79 13.45
CA MET A 549 9.33 12.30 12.54
C MET A 549 9.26 13.80 12.36
N LEU A 550 8.03 14.32 12.38
CA LEU A 550 7.73 15.69 11.99
C LEU A 550 7.18 16.45 13.19
N ASP A 551 7.77 17.62 13.42
CA ASP A 551 7.44 18.49 14.53
C ASP A 551 6.58 19.65 14.04
N ILE A 552 5.27 19.52 14.26
CA ILE A 552 4.33 20.57 13.89
C ILE A 552 4.40 21.69 14.94
N PRO A 553 4.57 22.96 14.52
CA PRO A 553 4.59 24.09 15.43
C PRO A 553 3.21 24.32 16.03
N LEU A 554 3.14 24.36 17.37
CA LEU A 554 1.93 24.71 18.13
C LEU A 554 1.82 26.22 18.42
N GLY A 555 2.79 26.99 17.93
CA GLY A 555 2.88 28.43 18.10
C GLY A 555 3.98 29.00 17.20
N PRO A 556 4.23 30.31 17.30
CA PRO A 556 5.24 30.99 16.49
C PRO A 556 6.61 30.32 16.55
N ILE A 557 7.20 30.03 15.39
CA ILE A 557 8.57 29.48 15.31
C ILE A 557 9.57 30.49 15.85
N GLN A 558 10.41 30.10 16.81
CA GLN A 558 11.38 31.00 17.45
C GLN A 558 12.81 30.87 16.85
N SER A 559 13.08 29.84 16.06
CA SER A 559 14.40 29.52 15.51
C SER A 559 14.28 28.73 14.20
N PRO A 560 15.18 28.90 13.21
CA PRO A 560 15.15 28.09 11.99
C PRO A 560 15.39 26.61 12.27
N VAL A 561 16.06 26.27 13.38
CA VAL A 561 16.26 24.88 13.81
C VAL A 561 14.92 24.17 14.07
N SER A 562 13.86 24.91 14.43
CA SER A 562 12.52 24.35 14.57
C SER A 562 11.92 23.87 13.24
N LEU A 563 12.50 24.23 12.09
CA LEU A 563 12.11 23.72 10.78
C LEU A 563 12.77 22.38 10.44
N ASN A 564 13.65 21.83 11.29
CA ASN A 564 14.29 20.53 11.04
C ASN A 564 13.28 19.37 11.00
N GLY A 565 12.16 19.50 11.72
CA GLY A 565 11.05 18.54 11.70
C GLY A 565 9.97 18.86 10.66
N ALA A 566 10.20 19.79 9.72
CA ALA A 566 9.14 20.29 8.84
C ALA A 566 9.01 19.53 7.49
N CYS A 567 10.05 18.80 7.06
CA CYS A 567 10.07 18.07 5.78
C CYS A 567 9.70 18.97 4.57
N LEU A 568 10.30 20.16 4.50
CA LEU A 568 9.94 21.17 3.49
C LEU A 568 10.41 20.83 2.07
N ALA A 569 11.40 19.95 1.91
CA ALA A 569 11.94 19.50 0.62
C ALA A 569 11.36 18.13 0.19
N ALA A 570 10.04 17.96 0.38
CA ALA A 570 9.31 16.74 0.07
C ALA A 570 9.12 16.53 -1.46
N GLY A 571 10.20 16.43 -2.23
CA GLY A 571 10.20 16.20 -3.68
C GLY A 571 10.01 14.73 -4.10
N PHE A 572 10.00 14.49 -5.41
CA PHE A 572 9.72 13.19 -6.06
C PHE A 572 10.87 12.18 -6.04
N SER A 573 12.12 12.64 -6.10
CA SER A 573 13.32 11.79 -6.13
C SER A 573 13.77 11.38 -4.73
N LEU A 574 14.20 10.12 -4.58
CA LEU A 574 14.57 9.55 -3.28
C LEU A 574 16.08 9.32 -3.08
N PRO A 575 16.55 9.49 -1.83
CA PRO A 575 15.78 9.99 -0.69
C PRO A 575 15.61 11.52 -0.61
N ARG A 576 14.50 11.89 0.03
CA ARG A 576 14.14 13.28 0.30
C ARG A 576 15.08 13.90 1.33
N PHE A 577 15.49 15.14 1.10
CA PHE A 577 16.13 15.95 2.13
C PHE A 577 15.03 16.60 2.99
N THR A 578 15.10 16.49 4.31
CA THR A 578 13.95 16.83 5.16
C THR A 578 14.25 17.88 6.22
N ALA A 579 15.53 18.10 6.51
CA ALA A 579 15.98 19.07 7.49
C ALA A 579 16.70 20.21 6.76
N PRO A 580 16.07 21.36 6.52
CA PRO A 580 16.72 22.50 5.87
C PRO A 580 18.03 22.95 6.55
N VAL A 581 18.27 22.57 7.81
CA VAL A 581 19.45 22.95 8.58
C VAL A 581 20.11 21.74 9.26
N GLY A 582 21.37 21.46 8.90
CA GLY A 582 22.29 20.71 9.77
C GLY A 582 22.36 19.19 9.58
N ASN A 583 21.91 18.65 8.45
CA ASN A 583 22.13 17.23 8.13
C ASN A 583 23.30 17.07 7.15
N SER A 584 24.37 16.41 7.60
CA SER A 584 25.64 16.23 6.88
C SER A 584 25.79 14.83 6.24
N PHE A 585 24.70 14.19 5.82
CA PHE A 585 24.79 12.96 5.04
C PHE A 585 24.74 13.28 3.54
N ALA A 586 25.66 12.70 2.78
CA ALA A 586 25.53 12.61 1.33
C ALA A 586 24.22 11.88 0.98
N HIS A 587 23.60 12.29 -0.13
CA HIS A 587 22.40 11.63 -0.62
C HIS A 587 22.75 10.17 -0.96
N PRO A 588 22.10 9.14 -0.40
CA PRO A 588 22.51 7.75 -0.53
C PRO A 588 22.32 7.17 -1.93
N ALA A 589 21.62 7.84 -2.83
CA ALA A 589 21.67 7.45 -4.25
C ALA A 589 23.03 7.80 -4.89
N MET A 590 23.76 8.78 -4.34
CA MET A 590 25.05 9.20 -4.90
C MET A 590 26.18 8.26 -4.49
N SER A 591 27.10 8.07 -5.42
CA SER A 591 28.41 7.49 -5.21
C SER A 591 29.15 8.26 -4.12
N SER A 592 29.81 7.55 -3.20
CA SER A 592 30.52 8.14 -2.05
C SER A 592 31.67 9.10 -2.42
N ALA A 593 32.11 9.09 -3.68
CA ALA A 593 33.14 9.96 -4.23
C ALA A 593 32.58 11.12 -5.09
N ALA A 594 31.26 11.15 -5.34
CA ALA A 594 30.65 12.15 -6.19
C ALA A 594 30.19 13.38 -5.38
N LEU A 595 30.52 14.57 -5.87
CA LEU A 595 30.00 15.84 -5.35
C LEU A 595 28.69 16.25 -6.05
N VAL A 596 28.53 15.84 -7.31
CA VAL A 596 27.32 15.98 -8.13
C VAL A 596 27.22 14.73 -8.99
N GLU A 597 26.02 14.15 -9.12
CA GLU A 597 25.80 12.95 -9.92
C GLU A 597 24.40 12.95 -10.54
N ASP A 598 24.31 12.60 -11.82
CA ASP A 598 23.04 12.43 -12.53
C ASP A 598 22.58 10.99 -12.46
N ILE A 599 21.46 10.72 -11.80
CA ILE A 599 20.91 9.36 -11.63
C ILE A 599 19.46 9.35 -12.09
N GLY A 600 19.15 8.52 -13.09
CA GLY A 600 17.79 8.40 -13.61
C GLY A 600 17.21 9.70 -14.18
N GLY A 601 18.06 10.59 -14.72
CA GLY A 601 17.64 11.88 -15.29
C GLY A 601 17.42 12.99 -14.27
N THR A 602 17.81 12.78 -13.00
CA THR A 602 17.78 13.79 -11.94
C THR A 602 19.21 14.05 -11.44
N THR A 603 19.59 15.31 -11.34
CA THR A 603 20.88 15.73 -10.77
C THR A 603 20.80 15.76 -9.25
N TYR A 604 21.69 15.03 -8.59
CA TYR A 604 21.89 15.02 -7.14
C TYR A 604 23.19 15.74 -6.80
N ALA A 605 23.24 16.37 -5.63
CA ALA A 605 24.45 17.01 -5.12
C ALA A 605 24.72 16.56 -3.69
N ASP A 606 25.99 16.40 -3.33
CA ASP A 606 26.39 16.03 -1.98
C ASP A 606 26.15 17.20 -1.04
N HIS A 607 25.05 17.08 -0.31
CA HIS A 607 24.56 18.07 0.62
C HIS A 607 25.54 18.34 1.78
N CYS A 608 26.38 17.37 2.14
CA CYS A 608 27.28 17.50 3.28
C CYS A 608 28.56 18.28 2.99
N TYR A 609 29.01 18.30 1.73
CA TYR A 609 30.28 18.94 1.36
C TYR A 609 30.06 20.28 0.67
N LEU A 610 29.17 20.36 -0.31
CA LEU A 610 28.91 21.60 -1.06
C LEU A 610 28.03 22.60 -0.29
N LEU A 611 26.99 22.14 0.41
CA LEU A 611 26.14 23.07 1.16
C LEU A 611 26.77 23.51 2.49
N ASN A 612 27.51 22.63 3.19
CA ASN A 612 28.25 23.04 4.39
C ASN A 612 29.39 24.01 4.08
N SER A 613 30.14 23.79 2.99
CA SER A 613 31.21 24.72 2.59
C SER A 613 30.66 26.07 2.09
N VAL A 614 29.45 26.10 1.50
CA VAL A 614 28.83 27.34 0.99
C VAL A 614 27.97 28.07 2.04
N LEU A 615 27.31 27.36 2.97
CA LEU A 615 26.35 27.96 3.92
C LEU A 615 26.83 27.95 5.38
N PHE A 616 27.58 26.94 5.83
CA PHE A 616 27.93 26.77 7.24
C PHE A 616 29.25 27.45 7.62
N GLU A 617 30.23 27.54 6.70
CA GLU A 617 31.50 28.23 6.99
C GLU A 617 31.37 29.74 7.19
N SER A 618 30.25 30.36 6.77
CA SER A 618 30.09 31.80 6.95
C SER A 618 29.35 32.19 8.24
N TYR A 619 28.28 31.52 8.69
CA TYR A 619 27.43 32.15 9.72
C TYR A 619 26.55 31.28 10.65
N TYR A 620 26.55 29.95 10.60
CA TYR A 620 25.62 29.14 11.42
C TYR A 620 26.30 27.94 12.07
N CYS A 621 26.46 27.96 13.40
CA CYS A 621 27.08 26.92 14.24
C CYS A 621 28.61 26.72 14.08
N SER A 622 29.40 27.79 14.11
CA SER A 622 30.86 27.68 14.37
C SER A 622 31.13 27.35 15.85
N GLY A 623 30.81 26.12 16.25
CA GLY A 623 31.56 25.43 17.28
C GLY A 623 32.75 24.71 16.64
N LEU A 624 33.63 25.44 15.95
CA LEU A 624 34.98 24.94 15.75
C LEU A 624 35.61 24.89 17.15
N GLN A 625 35.59 23.74 17.80
CA GLN A 625 36.62 23.49 18.81
C GLN A 625 37.96 23.57 18.08
N ASN A 626 38.85 24.44 18.57
CA ASN A 626 40.26 24.35 18.23
C ASN A 626 40.70 22.90 18.40
N ARG A 627 41.40 22.34 17.40
CA ARG A 627 42.21 21.11 17.57
C ARG A 627 43.38 21.40 18.51
N GLY A 628 43.07 21.66 19.77
CA GLY A 628 44.02 21.98 20.83
C GLY A 628 43.56 21.30 22.10
N GLY A 629 43.51 19.96 22.08
CA GLY A 629 43.41 19.15 23.29
C GLY A 629 44.79 19.04 23.94
N LEU A 630 44.81 18.79 25.25
CA LEU A 630 45.99 18.76 26.15
C LEU A 630 47.15 17.81 25.76
N PHE A 631 47.11 17.15 24.61
CA PHE A 631 48.09 16.17 24.16
C PHE A 631 48.68 16.45 22.76
N ASP A 632 48.40 17.62 22.18
CA ASP A 632 48.94 18.00 20.86
C ASP A 632 50.33 18.68 21.02
N ASN A 633 51.38 17.86 21.14
CA ASN A 633 52.75 18.37 21.04
C ASN A 633 53.18 18.36 19.57
N ARG A 634 53.55 19.53 19.06
CA ARG A 634 53.79 19.88 17.65
C ARG A 634 55.03 19.19 17.04
N ALA A 635 55.03 17.87 16.92
CA ALA A 635 55.99 17.16 16.09
C ALA A 635 55.37 16.88 14.71
N SER A 636 56.11 17.16 13.64
CA SER A 636 55.65 16.87 12.28
C SER A 636 55.94 15.41 11.92
N LEU A 637 55.20 14.84 10.95
CA LEU A 637 55.39 13.47 10.45
C LEU A 637 56.80 13.17 9.91
N LYS A 638 57.63 14.20 9.69
CA LYS A 638 59.04 14.07 9.31
C LYS A 638 59.96 13.81 10.52
N ASP A 639 59.52 14.17 11.72
CA ASP A 639 60.20 13.91 13.00
C ASP A 639 59.88 12.50 13.58
N LEU A 640 59.03 11.74 12.88
CA LEU A 640 58.62 10.37 13.24
C LEU A 640 59.08 9.32 12.21
N ALA A 641 59.88 9.73 11.21
CA ALA A 641 60.35 8.87 10.12
C ALA A 641 61.90 8.76 10.03
N ASP A 642 62.61 9.31 11.03
CA ASP A 642 63.97 8.98 11.47
C ASP A 642 63.93 8.84 13.00
#